data_AF-C7QE50-F1
#
_entry.id   AF-C7QE50-F1
#
_cell.length_a   1.000
_cell.length_b   1.000
_cell.length_c   1.000
_cell.angle_alpha   90.00
_cell.angle_beta   90.00
_cell.angle_gamma   90.00
#
_symmetry.space_group_name_H-M   'P 1'
#
loop_
_entity.id
_entity.type
_entity.pdbx_description
1 polymer ?
#
loop_
_entity_poly.entity_id
_entity_poly.type
_entity_poly.pdbx_seq_one_letter_code
_entity_poly.pdbx_strand_id
1 'polypeptide(L)'
;MAGEPGTASPARPGPVEAATPAVSLPSAGSGGPGTPRESGTEDSSGPLGARLLNPGSALPAPVIDEPPEPRRIRRPADLLRAVASFVFMLLFFLIGMVAGGTTRGAESDISKLSADQKLPLGLVLAVTSILLAVVPIVLAIDRLLRRDSRRVVDSVLAAAMAYLAAVGLNAIVSSPHTPKAIRDALTLPTNAAGDTAAFHIYLTTVVAYLTIIGFSNRHNFQTATWIALIAYGVVTLIQGDATIISLAETVLLGRLVAFGWRWARGVINDRPTGEAVHQALSDARLDPLSCRRVPDTEDVRRYAVATAGHGDVDAIVLDRDQQAAGLVYRLYRRARLRGPAQRRNLLSLRRMLEQEALMSYAVTAADIRTPRLLAVRDLGPDTGMLAYELVPGRTLEQLEEGELTDELLSQLWSMLAELHEHQLAHRRLSAHAFLIDDDGQPWLTDLRLGEVAAGTLSRRLDTAEMLTVTSLYFGHERSVAAGVARLGEDNVAAALPMLQPVILTRNTRAALKKSKGLLNNLQEAVQALHPSVEPEPVKLERFGPRALFSAVGLSLAAYLLLASNYSWSGLTAVNWWWTAAVALASVATYVAAAMALDGFVPEKLSWGRTILSQVAASFVTLVAPAAVGGVAVNTRYLQRTGLPTRAAVTAVGAQQIMGLVQHLLLILIFGVIAGSSGDNSGGGSHASSATLIAIILALALLVLLIATIPQLRRFAVNRLRPLVAGILPRLMDVAQNPIKLARGLGGTVILSLLYIFALWASIQAAATDDRAAKINFAVVAVVFLTAQAAGSIVPTPGGVGGVEGALIGALTTFGRLDTGLATTAVLLFRLMTFWLPVLPGWIAYNYMTRRGEL
;
A
#
# COMPACT_ATOMS: atom_id res chain seq x y z
N MET A 1 70.00 3.22 9.47
CA MET A 1 70.74 2.14 8.77
C MET A 1 70.31 2.11 7.31
N ALA A 2 71.15 1.63 6.41
CA ALA A 2 70.92 1.67 4.96
C ALA A 2 70.03 0.52 4.45
N GLY A 3 69.51 0.62 3.22
CA GLY A 3 68.67 -0.43 2.62
C GLY A 3 68.02 -0.16 1.25
N GLU A 4 68.51 0.81 0.46
CA GLU A 4 68.22 0.90 -1.00
C GLU A 4 69.13 -0.11 -1.77
N PRO A 5 68.94 -0.44 -3.08
CA PRO A 5 68.67 0.53 -4.18
C PRO A 5 67.83 0.09 -5.42
N GLY A 6 67.45 1.09 -6.23
CA GLY A 6 67.54 1.04 -7.71
C GLY A 6 66.39 0.39 -8.51
N THR A 7 66.18 0.71 -9.80
CA THR A 7 66.74 1.76 -10.70
C THR A 7 65.65 2.17 -11.72
N ALA A 8 65.34 3.46 -11.89
CA ALA A 8 65.85 4.42 -12.89
C ALA A 8 65.17 4.41 -14.29
N SER A 9 65.00 5.62 -14.85
CA SER A 9 64.31 5.97 -16.12
C SER A 9 65.35 6.21 -17.26
N PRO A 10 65.09 6.79 -18.47
CA PRO A 10 63.84 7.26 -19.11
C PRO A 10 63.70 6.94 -20.63
N ALA A 11 62.66 7.47 -21.31
CA ALA A 11 62.72 8.22 -22.62
C ALA A 11 61.41 8.21 -23.47
N ARG A 12 61.26 9.25 -24.30
CA ARG A 12 60.32 9.47 -25.45
C ARG A 12 61.19 9.66 -26.73
N PRO A 13 60.72 9.58 -28.01
CA PRO A 13 59.50 10.21 -28.56
C PRO A 13 58.85 9.47 -29.79
N GLY A 14 57.95 10.13 -30.55
CA GLY A 14 57.61 9.74 -31.95
C GLY A 14 56.11 9.86 -32.37
N PRO A 15 55.76 10.36 -33.58
CA PRO A 15 54.36 10.52 -34.03
C PRO A 15 54.01 9.95 -35.44
N VAL A 16 52.71 9.92 -35.79
CA VAL A 16 52.07 10.15 -37.14
C VAL A 16 52.46 9.30 -38.38
N GLU A 17 51.59 8.95 -39.35
CA GLU A 17 50.14 8.61 -39.41
C GLU A 17 49.80 8.09 -40.85
N ALA A 18 48.50 8.05 -41.26
CA ALA A 18 47.99 7.77 -42.63
C ALA A 18 48.24 6.34 -43.23
N ALA A 19 47.49 5.78 -44.20
CA ALA A 19 46.15 6.03 -44.77
C ALA A 19 45.60 4.79 -45.57
N THR A 20 44.38 4.92 -46.13
CA THR A 20 43.56 4.01 -47.01
C THR A 20 44.23 3.50 -48.32
N PRO A 21 43.70 2.50 -49.12
CA PRO A 21 42.28 2.12 -49.41
C PRO A 21 42.02 0.55 -49.43
N ALA A 22 41.09 -0.16 -50.14
CA ALA A 22 40.16 0.12 -51.26
C ALA A 22 38.94 -0.85 -51.46
N VAL A 23 37.99 -0.37 -52.28
CA VAL A 23 36.86 -0.93 -53.10
C VAL A 23 36.86 -2.46 -53.46
N SER A 24 35.73 -3.19 -53.32
CA SER A 24 34.73 -3.50 -54.40
C SER A 24 33.40 -4.17 -53.93
N LEU A 25 32.44 -4.40 -54.86
CA LEU A 25 30.97 -4.56 -54.69
C LEU A 25 30.44 -5.96 -55.18
N PRO A 26 29.11 -6.26 -55.28
CA PRO A 26 27.99 -6.20 -54.30
C PRO A 26 27.05 -7.45 -54.32
N SER A 27 26.01 -7.53 -53.46
CA SER A 27 24.68 -8.13 -53.82
C SER A 27 23.57 -7.88 -52.75
N ALA A 28 22.30 -8.06 -53.13
CA ALA A 28 21.09 -7.55 -52.43
C ALA A 28 20.45 -8.51 -51.39
N GLY A 29 19.52 -8.00 -50.55
CA GLY A 29 18.90 -8.81 -49.48
C GLY A 29 17.67 -8.27 -48.70
N SER A 30 16.84 -7.38 -49.29
CA SER A 30 15.45 -7.04 -48.87
C SER A 30 15.08 -6.63 -47.41
N GLY A 31 14.36 -5.50 -47.27
CA GLY A 31 13.16 -5.46 -46.41
C GLY A 31 13.19 -4.63 -45.11
N GLY A 32 13.00 -3.30 -45.21
CA GLY A 32 12.65 -2.43 -44.08
C GLY A 32 11.80 -1.23 -44.53
N PRO A 33 10.71 -0.85 -43.83
CA PRO A 33 9.85 0.26 -44.23
C PRO A 33 10.51 1.62 -43.99
N GLY A 34 10.32 2.56 -44.94
CA GLY A 34 11.01 3.85 -44.94
C GLY A 34 10.46 4.90 -43.99
N THR A 35 11.35 5.77 -43.51
CA THR A 35 11.03 7.05 -42.88
C THR A 35 10.57 8.08 -43.93
N PRO A 36 9.45 8.80 -43.72
CA PRO A 36 9.19 10.04 -44.45
C PRO A 36 10.24 11.11 -44.13
N ARG A 37 10.54 11.97 -45.09
CA ARG A 37 11.42 13.14 -44.92
C ARG A 37 10.66 14.31 -44.28
N GLU A 38 11.40 15.21 -43.64
CA GLU A 38 10.94 16.57 -43.36
C GLU A 38 10.87 17.39 -44.65
N SER A 39 9.71 17.95 -44.97
CA SER A 39 9.53 19.09 -45.89
C SER A 39 8.07 19.56 -45.83
N GLY A 40 7.81 20.80 -45.43
CA GLY A 40 6.45 21.36 -45.38
C GLY A 40 6.25 22.37 -44.26
N THR A 41 6.64 23.62 -44.49
CA THR A 41 6.13 24.77 -43.73
C THR A 41 4.79 25.20 -44.33
N GLU A 42 3.72 25.21 -43.55
CA GLU A 42 2.44 25.78 -43.99
C GLU A 42 1.67 26.37 -42.79
N ASP A 43 0.99 27.48 -43.02
CA ASP A 43 0.29 28.26 -41.99
C ASP A 43 -0.97 27.55 -41.47
N SER A 44 -1.33 27.81 -40.22
CA SER A 44 -2.62 27.38 -39.64
C SER A 44 -3.30 28.50 -38.83
N SER A 45 -3.11 29.74 -39.25
CA SER A 45 -3.85 30.92 -38.80
C SER A 45 -5.08 31.16 -39.69
N GLY A 46 -6.20 30.47 -39.41
CA GLY A 46 -7.45 30.64 -40.18
C GLY A 46 -8.70 30.11 -39.47
N PRO A 47 -9.86 30.81 -39.55
CA PRO A 47 -11.09 30.39 -38.88
C PRO A 47 -11.72 29.16 -39.56
N LEU A 48 -12.27 28.25 -38.75
CA LEU A 48 -12.86 26.99 -39.19
C LEU A 48 -14.22 27.20 -39.89
N GLY A 49 -14.16 27.45 -41.21
CA GLY A 49 -15.34 27.49 -42.07
C GLY A 49 -16.14 26.17 -42.05
N ALA A 50 -17.47 26.28 -41.95
CA ALA A 50 -18.34 25.14 -41.71
C ALA A 50 -18.32 24.09 -42.85
N ARG A 51 -17.86 22.87 -42.54
CA ARG A 51 -18.16 21.69 -43.36
C ARG A 51 -19.50 21.09 -42.94
N LEU A 52 -20.45 21.10 -43.88
CA LEU A 52 -21.77 20.47 -43.71
C LEU A 52 -21.61 18.99 -43.36
N LEU A 53 -22.06 18.59 -42.17
CA LEU A 53 -22.07 17.21 -41.72
C LEU A 53 -23.27 16.46 -42.30
N ASN A 54 -23.01 15.30 -42.89
CA ASN A 54 -24.04 14.41 -43.42
C ASN A 54 -24.74 13.69 -42.24
N PRO A 55 -26.08 13.69 -42.12
CA PRO A 55 -26.79 13.23 -40.92
C PRO A 55 -26.87 11.69 -40.78
N GLY A 56 -25.72 11.03 -40.84
CA GLY A 56 -25.58 9.57 -40.76
C GLY A 56 -24.17 9.08 -40.36
N SER A 57 -23.17 9.95 -40.28
CA SER A 57 -21.89 9.62 -39.64
C SER A 57 -22.04 9.64 -38.12
N ALA A 58 -21.58 8.60 -37.43
CA ALA A 58 -21.44 8.62 -35.98
C ALA A 58 -20.59 9.83 -35.54
N LEU A 59 -20.95 10.44 -34.39
CA LEU A 59 -20.16 11.53 -33.81
C LEU A 59 -18.69 11.10 -33.68
N PRO A 60 -17.71 11.94 -34.08
CA PRO A 60 -16.31 11.60 -33.90
C PRO A 60 -16.04 11.38 -32.40
N ALA A 61 -15.21 10.37 -32.09
CA ALA A 61 -14.86 10.06 -30.71
C ALA A 61 -14.30 11.32 -30.02
N PRO A 62 -14.70 11.61 -28.76
CA PRO A 62 -14.40 12.88 -28.13
C PRO A 62 -12.89 13.10 -28.03
N VAL A 63 -12.44 14.28 -28.44
CA VAL A 63 -11.02 14.61 -28.48
C VAL A 63 -10.56 14.94 -27.06
N ILE A 64 -9.99 13.96 -26.38
CA ILE A 64 -9.41 14.08 -25.05
C ILE A 64 -7.89 14.16 -25.18
N ASP A 65 -7.32 15.28 -24.73
CA ASP A 65 -5.89 15.58 -24.88
C ASP A 65 -5.27 15.79 -23.48
N GLU A 66 -4.55 14.77 -23.00
CA GLU A 66 -3.89 14.76 -21.68
C GLU A 66 -2.57 13.94 -21.70
N PRO A 67 -1.43 14.49 -21.23
CA PRO A 67 -0.15 13.78 -21.19
C PRO A 67 0.00 12.79 -20.01
N PRO A 68 0.83 11.72 -20.14
CA PRO A 68 0.87 10.60 -19.19
C PRO A 68 1.64 10.84 -17.88
N GLU A 69 1.03 10.48 -16.73
CA GLU A 69 1.55 10.72 -15.36
C GLU A 69 2.39 9.58 -14.71
N PRO A 70 3.22 9.89 -13.67
CA PRO A 70 4.07 8.94 -12.94
C PRO A 70 3.33 8.15 -11.82
N ARG A 71 4.00 7.14 -11.25
CA ARG A 71 3.36 5.97 -10.59
C ARG A 71 3.53 5.83 -9.06
N ARG A 72 4.39 6.62 -8.41
CA ARG A 72 4.49 6.73 -6.94
C ARG A 72 4.82 8.17 -6.51
N ILE A 73 4.40 8.53 -5.30
CA ILE A 73 4.46 9.89 -4.69
C ILE A 73 4.83 9.81 -3.20
N ARG A 74 5.61 10.75 -2.64
CA ARG A 74 6.15 10.74 -1.26
C ARG A 74 5.42 11.76 -0.36
N ARG A 75 4.26 11.36 0.18
CA ARG A 75 3.40 12.20 1.03
C ARG A 75 4.11 12.65 2.33
N PRO A 76 4.41 13.95 2.55
CA PRO A 76 5.13 14.41 3.75
C PRO A 76 4.26 14.46 5.01
N ALA A 77 2.93 14.38 4.86
CA ALA A 77 2.00 14.22 5.98
C ALA A 77 2.26 12.96 6.83
N ASP A 78 2.93 11.94 6.28
CA ASP A 78 3.34 10.77 7.05
C ASP A 78 4.61 11.05 7.88
N LEU A 79 5.61 11.77 7.36
CA LEU A 79 6.80 12.18 8.15
C LEU A 79 6.41 12.95 9.42
N LEU A 80 5.43 13.85 9.29
CA LEU A 80 4.88 14.62 10.42
C LEU A 80 4.41 13.72 11.57
N ARG A 81 3.74 12.62 11.23
CA ARG A 81 3.16 11.67 12.19
C ARG A 81 4.24 10.79 12.84
N ALA A 82 5.34 10.51 12.13
CA ALA A 82 6.51 9.87 12.69
C ALA A 82 7.14 10.75 13.78
N VAL A 83 7.49 12.00 13.44
CA VAL A 83 8.10 12.96 14.39
C VAL A 83 7.20 13.22 15.60
N ALA A 84 5.89 13.41 15.39
CA ALA A 84 4.94 13.56 16.50
C ALA A 84 4.92 12.33 17.43
N SER A 85 5.00 11.10 16.88
CA SER A 85 5.06 9.88 17.69
C SER A 85 6.34 9.82 18.53
N PHE A 86 7.49 10.22 17.98
CA PHE A 86 8.77 10.31 18.71
C PHE A 86 8.73 11.35 19.85
N VAL A 87 8.11 12.52 19.63
CA VAL A 87 7.99 13.55 20.67
C VAL A 87 7.08 13.10 21.81
N PHE A 88 5.97 12.42 21.52
CA PHE A 88 5.12 11.83 22.57
C PHE A 88 5.85 10.70 23.33
N MET A 89 6.67 9.90 22.64
CA MET A 89 7.50 8.84 23.25
C MET A 89 8.47 9.43 24.29
N LEU A 90 9.22 10.48 23.90
CA LEU A 90 10.10 11.21 24.83
C LEU A 90 9.33 11.82 26.01
N LEU A 91 8.10 12.29 25.81
CA LEU A 91 7.25 12.82 26.88
C LEU A 91 6.77 11.74 27.85
N PHE A 92 6.27 10.60 27.37
CA PHE A 92 5.81 9.51 28.24
C PHE A 92 6.97 8.87 29.01
N PHE A 93 8.11 8.67 28.36
CA PHE A 93 9.35 8.26 29.02
C PHE A 93 9.78 9.23 30.14
N LEU A 94 9.74 10.55 29.90
CA LEU A 94 10.09 11.55 30.92
C LEU A 94 9.07 11.62 32.06
N ILE A 95 7.77 11.44 31.77
CA ILE A 95 6.74 11.26 32.81
C ILE A 95 7.05 10.01 33.65
N GLY A 96 7.48 8.90 33.03
CA GLY A 96 7.89 7.69 33.74
C GLY A 96 9.04 7.90 34.72
N MET A 97 10.08 8.63 34.31
CA MET A 97 11.22 8.96 35.18
C MET A 97 10.83 9.87 36.36
N VAL A 98 9.89 10.80 36.18
CA VAL A 98 9.50 11.78 37.21
C VAL A 98 8.39 11.27 38.13
N ALA A 99 7.38 10.60 37.59
CA ALA A 99 6.19 10.14 38.31
C ALA A 99 6.24 8.66 38.74
N GLY A 100 7.36 7.96 38.50
CA GLY A 100 7.47 6.51 38.63
C GLY A 100 7.17 5.91 40.02
N GLY A 101 7.08 6.70 41.09
CA GLY A 101 6.52 6.25 42.37
C GLY A 101 4.98 6.11 42.34
N THR A 102 4.30 7.11 41.76
CA THR A 102 2.85 7.13 41.60
C THR A 102 2.38 6.07 40.61
N THR A 103 3.09 5.88 39.49
CA THR A 103 2.73 4.85 38.49
C THR A 103 2.81 3.45 39.09
N ARG A 104 3.92 3.14 39.79
CA ARG A 104 4.11 1.85 40.49
C ARG A 104 3.06 1.59 41.57
N GLY A 105 2.58 2.63 42.26
CA GLY A 105 1.46 2.51 43.19
C GLY A 105 0.20 1.97 42.48
N ALA A 106 -0.25 2.68 41.45
CA ALA A 106 -1.43 2.30 40.67
C ALA A 106 -1.29 0.92 39.99
N GLU A 107 -0.12 0.61 39.44
CA GLU A 107 0.18 -0.69 38.83
C GLU A 107 0.16 -1.84 39.87
N SER A 108 0.60 -1.58 41.11
CA SER A 108 0.48 -2.55 42.20
C SER A 108 -0.97 -2.81 42.62
N ASP A 109 -1.85 -1.81 42.55
CA ASP A 109 -3.27 -1.96 42.89
C ASP A 109 -4.07 -2.64 41.77
N ILE A 110 -3.71 -2.38 40.51
CA ILE A 110 -4.29 -3.05 39.34
C ILE A 110 -3.91 -4.54 39.30
N SER A 111 -2.68 -4.90 39.66
CA SER A 111 -2.23 -6.31 39.69
C SER A 111 -2.80 -7.11 40.86
N LYS A 112 -3.02 -6.49 42.04
CA LYS A 112 -3.77 -7.12 43.15
C LYS A 112 -5.17 -7.59 42.71
N LEU A 113 -5.82 -6.84 41.81
CA LEU A 113 -7.13 -7.18 41.25
C LEU A 113 -7.14 -8.54 40.50
N SER A 114 -5.99 -8.97 39.97
CA SER A 114 -5.85 -10.28 39.32
C SER A 114 -5.74 -11.46 40.28
N ALA A 115 -5.35 -11.23 41.54
CA ALA A 115 -5.12 -12.29 42.51
C ALA A 115 -6.42 -12.80 43.17
N ASP A 116 -7.45 -11.96 43.22
CA ASP A 116 -8.68 -12.19 44.00
C ASP A 116 -9.88 -12.67 43.13
N GLN A 117 -9.74 -12.70 41.80
CA GLN A 117 -10.85 -13.05 40.89
C GLN A 117 -10.61 -14.29 40.03
N LYS A 118 -11.63 -15.16 40.00
CA LYS A 118 -11.74 -16.32 39.09
C LYS A 118 -12.05 -15.93 37.62
N LEU A 119 -11.64 -14.75 37.16
CA LEU A 119 -11.85 -14.33 35.78
C LEU A 119 -11.01 -15.19 34.82
N PRO A 120 -11.55 -15.63 33.68
CA PRO A 120 -10.80 -16.39 32.68
C PRO A 120 -9.90 -15.46 31.85
N LEU A 121 -9.01 -14.70 32.50
CA LEU A 121 -8.09 -13.74 31.87
C LEU A 121 -7.24 -14.41 30.78
N GLY A 122 -6.81 -15.66 31.00
CA GLY A 122 -6.10 -16.45 29.98
C GLY A 122 -6.94 -16.73 28.73
N LEU A 123 -8.27 -16.87 28.84
CA LEU A 123 -9.17 -16.98 27.69
C LEU A 123 -9.35 -15.64 26.97
N VAL A 124 -9.45 -14.53 27.71
CA VAL A 124 -9.50 -13.18 27.12
C VAL A 124 -8.19 -12.86 26.40
N LEU A 125 -7.04 -13.19 26.99
CA LEU A 125 -5.72 -13.04 26.38
C LEU A 125 -5.58 -13.94 25.13
N ALA A 126 -6.03 -15.20 25.19
CA ALA A 126 -6.01 -16.09 24.04
C ALA A 126 -6.90 -15.57 22.89
N VAL A 127 -8.15 -15.17 23.18
CA VAL A 127 -9.10 -14.65 22.18
C VAL A 127 -8.59 -13.34 21.57
N THR A 128 -8.07 -12.41 22.38
CA THR A 128 -7.50 -11.16 21.87
C THR A 128 -6.22 -11.40 21.06
N SER A 129 -5.33 -12.30 21.49
CA SER A 129 -4.13 -12.68 20.73
C SER A 129 -4.46 -13.35 19.40
N ILE A 130 -5.46 -14.24 19.37
CA ILE A 130 -5.97 -14.85 18.14
C ILE A 130 -6.54 -13.76 17.22
N LEU A 131 -7.37 -12.86 17.74
CA LEU A 131 -7.98 -11.80 16.94
C LEU A 131 -6.94 -10.82 16.40
N LEU A 132 -5.95 -10.42 17.21
CA LEU A 132 -4.85 -9.54 16.80
C LEU A 132 -3.84 -10.22 15.86
N ALA A 133 -3.77 -11.55 15.81
CA ALA A 133 -3.03 -12.29 14.79
C ALA A 133 -3.83 -12.45 13.48
N VAL A 134 -5.14 -12.70 13.57
CA VAL A 134 -6.04 -12.90 12.43
C VAL A 134 -6.37 -11.59 11.71
N VAL A 135 -6.59 -10.49 12.42
CA VAL A 135 -6.94 -9.18 11.82
C VAL A 135 -5.90 -8.71 10.78
N PRO A 136 -4.58 -8.73 11.04
CA PRO A 136 -3.56 -8.46 10.03
C PRO A 136 -3.72 -9.32 8.77
N ILE A 137 -3.96 -10.62 8.91
CA ILE A 137 -4.14 -11.55 7.78
C ILE A 137 -5.42 -11.22 6.99
N VAL A 138 -6.53 -10.94 7.68
CA VAL A 138 -7.80 -10.55 7.04
C VAL A 138 -7.68 -9.21 6.30
N LEU A 139 -6.98 -8.23 6.87
CA LEU A 139 -6.70 -6.96 6.20
C LEU A 139 -5.73 -7.12 5.02
N ALA A 140 -4.73 -8.00 5.14
CA ALA A 140 -3.87 -8.39 4.01
C ALA A 140 -4.74 -8.91 2.85
N ILE A 141 -5.65 -9.84 3.14
CA ILE A 141 -6.52 -10.47 2.15
C ILE A 141 -7.47 -9.44 1.51
N ASP A 142 -8.15 -8.58 2.29
CA ASP A 142 -9.02 -7.51 1.75
C ASP A 142 -8.24 -6.58 0.80
N ARG A 143 -7.05 -6.14 1.19
CA ARG A 143 -6.19 -5.25 0.38
C ARG A 143 -5.59 -5.96 -0.84
N LEU A 144 -5.22 -7.23 -0.72
CA LEU A 144 -4.81 -8.06 -1.86
C LEU A 144 -5.97 -8.15 -2.87
N LEU A 145 -7.18 -8.54 -2.44
CA LEU A 145 -8.37 -8.68 -3.29
C LEU A 145 -8.77 -7.38 -3.98
N ARG A 146 -8.64 -6.23 -3.29
CA ARG A 146 -8.84 -4.87 -3.85
C ARG A 146 -7.73 -4.42 -4.81
N ARG A 147 -6.73 -5.24 -5.11
CA ARG A 147 -5.49 -4.89 -5.86
C ARG A 147 -4.59 -3.84 -5.18
N ASP A 148 -5.03 -3.24 -4.08
CA ASP A 148 -4.30 -2.33 -3.17
C ASP A 148 -3.18 -3.00 -2.34
N SER A 149 -2.90 -4.26 -2.68
CA SER A 149 -1.71 -5.07 -2.41
C SER A 149 -0.35 -4.38 -2.22
N ARG A 150 -0.12 -3.11 -2.60
CA ARG A 150 1.06 -2.34 -2.17
C ARG A 150 1.02 -2.01 -0.68
N ARG A 151 -0.13 -1.66 -0.10
CA ARG A 151 -0.22 -1.31 1.33
C ARG A 151 0.12 -2.51 2.23
N VAL A 152 -0.15 -3.72 1.75
CA VAL A 152 0.23 -5.00 2.39
C VAL A 152 1.75 -5.20 2.45
N VAL A 153 2.49 -4.71 1.44
CA VAL A 153 3.96 -4.62 1.53
C VAL A 153 4.35 -3.73 2.66
N ASP A 154 3.80 -2.53 2.59
CA ASP A 154 4.38 -1.41 3.26
C ASP A 154 4.06 -1.59 4.76
N SER A 155 2.92 -2.21 5.11
CA SER A 155 2.57 -2.64 6.47
C SER A 155 3.45 -3.76 7.04
N VAL A 156 3.79 -4.82 6.30
CA VAL A 156 4.67 -5.86 6.88
C VAL A 156 6.12 -5.38 6.99
N LEU A 157 6.67 -4.63 6.02
CA LEU A 157 8.06 -4.15 6.16
C LEU A 157 8.20 -3.19 7.35
N ALA A 158 7.20 -2.33 7.61
CA ALA A 158 7.17 -1.57 8.85
C ALA A 158 7.01 -2.47 10.09
N ALA A 159 6.17 -3.52 10.05
CA ALA A 159 6.00 -4.45 11.15
C ALA A 159 7.31 -5.21 11.47
N ALA A 160 8.07 -5.63 10.46
CA ALA A 160 9.37 -6.28 10.61
C ALA A 160 10.45 -5.32 11.14
N MET A 161 10.47 -4.06 10.68
CA MET A 161 11.34 -3.03 11.27
C MET A 161 10.93 -2.68 12.71
N ALA A 162 9.63 -2.69 13.03
CA ALA A 162 9.11 -2.41 14.37
C ALA A 162 9.43 -3.55 15.35
N TYR A 163 9.39 -4.80 14.87
CA TYR A 163 9.91 -5.97 15.57
C TYR A 163 11.40 -5.79 15.90
N LEU A 164 12.24 -5.50 14.89
CA LEU A 164 13.68 -5.32 15.08
C LEU A 164 14.01 -4.12 16.02
N ALA A 165 13.27 -3.02 15.91
CA ALA A 165 13.41 -1.87 16.78
C ALA A 165 13.05 -2.19 18.24
N ALA A 166 11.93 -2.89 18.49
CA ALA A 166 11.53 -3.30 19.83
C ALA A 166 12.53 -4.30 20.45
N VAL A 167 13.02 -5.27 19.67
CA VAL A 167 14.08 -6.21 20.10
C VAL A 167 15.36 -5.47 20.46
N GLY A 168 15.83 -4.55 19.61
CA GLY A 168 17.04 -3.76 19.85
C GLY A 168 16.91 -2.84 21.07
N LEU A 169 15.78 -2.16 21.23
CA LEU A 169 15.53 -1.27 22.37
C LEU A 169 15.41 -2.06 23.69
N ASN A 170 14.74 -3.21 23.70
CA ASN A 170 14.71 -4.09 24.87
C ASN A 170 16.12 -4.57 25.26
N ALA A 171 16.94 -5.00 24.28
CA ALA A 171 18.32 -5.41 24.54
C ALA A 171 19.19 -4.28 25.11
N ILE A 172 18.92 -3.02 24.72
CA ILE A 172 19.57 -1.84 25.32
C ILE A 172 19.06 -1.62 26.76
N VAL A 173 17.76 -1.64 27.04
CA VAL A 173 17.21 -1.41 28.39
C VAL A 173 17.68 -2.48 29.39
N SER A 174 17.73 -3.74 28.96
CA SER A 174 18.26 -4.86 29.75
C SER A 174 19.79 -4.87 29.90
N SER A 175 20.54 -4.04 29.17
CA SER A 175 21.99 -3.96 29.27
C SER A 175 22.44 -3.54 30.69
N PRO A 176 23.48 -4.16 31.28
CA PRO A 176 24.05 -3.74 32.57
C PRO A 176 24.51 -2.28 32.61
N HIS A 177 24.77 -1.66 31.46
CA HIS A 177 25.25 -0.29 31.33
C HIS A 177 24.13 0.76 31.39
N THR A 178 22.86 0.34 31.31
CA THR A 178 21.72 1.27 31.31
C THR A 178 21.43 1.77 32.72
N PRO A 179 21.37 3.10 32.96
CA PRO A 179 21.08 3.67 34.29
C PRO A 179 19.78 3.13 34.89
N LYS A 180 19.79 2.80 36.19
CA LYS A 180 18.62 2.23 36.88
C LYS A 180 17.35 3.06 36.69
N ALA A 181 17.44 4.39 36.78
CA ALA A 181 16.31 5.29 36.56
C ALA A 181 15.66 5.18 35.15
N ILE A 182 16.38 4.69 34.14
CA ILE A 182 15.85 4.43 32.79
C ILE A 182 15.16 3.06 32.73
N ARG A 183 15.70 2.06 33.44
CA ARG A 183 15.11 0.72 33.53
C ARG A 183 13.84 0.74 34.39
N ASP A 184 13.93 1.25 35.61
CA ASP A 184 12.84 1.37 36.59
C ASP A 184 11.66 2.25 36.12
N ALA A 185 11.84 3.04 35.05
CA ALA A 185 10.79 3.84 34.41
C ALA A 185 10.06 3.10 33.27
N LEU A 186 10.57 1.96 32.81
CA LEU A 186 10.04 1.18 31.69
C LEU A 186 9.66 -0.26 32.07
N THR A 187 10.29 -0.85 33.09
CA THR A 187 10.16 -2.27 33.44
C THR A 187 9.87 -2.49 34.92
N LEU A 188 9.14 -3.55 35.25
CA LEU A 188 8.90 -4.05 36.61
C LEU A 188 9.57 -5.41 36.81
N PRO A 189 10.02 -5.77 38.03
CA PRO A 189 10.44 -7.14 38.32
C PRO A 189 9.23 -8.09 38.26
N THR A 190 9.38 -9.26 37.65
CA THR A 190 8.31 -10.27 37.54
C THR A 190 8.45 -11.39 38.58
N ASN A 191 7.44 -12.25 38.68
CA ASN A 191 7.49 -13.47 39.50
C ASN A 191 8.35 -14.59 38.88
N ALA A 192 8.73 -14.45 37.61
CA ALA A 192 9.79 -15.24 36.97
C ALA A 192 11.14 -14.52 37.16
N ALA A 193 12.26 -15.20 36.88
CA ALA A 193 13.59 -14.60 37.01
C ALA A 193 13.88 -13.58 35.88
N GLY A 194 13.33 -12.36 35.99
CA GLY A 194 13.57 -11.26 35.05
C GLY A 194 12.60 -10.08 35.21
N ASP A 195 12.90 -8.99 34.50
CA ASP A 195 12.07 -7.79 34.40
C ASP A 195 11.07 -7.88 33.22
N THR A 196 9.99 -7.10 33.25
CA THR A 196 9.01 -6.99 32.14
C THR A 196 9.63 -6.35 30.90
N ALA A 197 9.01 -6.56 29.73
CA ALA A 197 9.47 -5.99 28.48
C ALA A 197 9.17 -4.47 28.40
N ALA A 198 10.21 -3.65 28.22
CA ALA A 198 10.08 -2.21 28.01
C ALA A 198 9.26 -1.85 26.75
N PHE A 199 9.35 -2.69 25.70
CA PHE A 199 8.56 -2.61 24.49
C PHE A 199 7.96 -3.99 24.15
N HIS A 200 6.63 -4.09 24.11
CA HIS A 200 5.90 -5.33 23.82
C HIS A 200 5.94 -5.64 22.32
N ILE A 201 7.00 -6.34 21.90
CA ILE A 201 7.35 -6.66 20.50
C ILE A 201 6.14 -7.02 19.63
N TYR A 202 5.24 -7.88 20.11
CA TYR A 202 4.01 -8.28 19.42
C TYR A 202 3.09 -7.09 19.14
N LEU A 203 2.78 -6.30 20.17
CA LEU A 203 1.89 -5.14 20.07
C LEU A 203 2.54 -4.02 19.22
N THR A 204 3.84 -3.78 19.34
CA THR A 204 4.59 -2.85 18.46
C THR A 204 4.43 -3.24 16.98
N THR A 205 4.60 -4.54 16.69
CA THR A 205 4.52 -5.13 15.34
C THR A 205 3.11 -5.00 14.76
N VAL A 206 2.07 -5.33 15.54
CA VAL A 206 0.66 -5.22 15.14
C VAL A 206 0.25 -3.75 14.94
N VAL A 207 0.64 -2.84 15.84
CA VAL A 207 0.33 -1.41 15.71
C VAL A 207 1.00 -0.81 14.48
N ALA A 208 2.26 -1.17 14.19
CA ALA A 208 2.96 -0.73 12.99
C ALA A 208 2.25 -1.21 11.71
N TYR A 209 1.84 -2.48 11.68
CA TYR A 209 1.09 -3.06 10.57
C TYR A 209 -0.24 -2.33 10.32
N LEU A 210 -1.08 -2.20 11.37
CA LEU A 210 -2.40 -1.60 11.31
C LEU A 210 -2.35 -0.13 10.86
N THR A 211 -1.35 0.61 11.33
CA THR A 211 -1.13 2.02 11.00
C THR A 211 -0.91 2.26 9.51
N ILE A 212 -0.33 1.30 8.77
CA ILE A 212 -0.12 1.43 7.32
C ILE A 212 -1.27 0.87 6.52
N ILE A 213 -1.72 -0.35 6.84
CA ILE A 213 -2.68 -1.06 6.00
C ILE A 213 -4.04 -0.36 5.98
N GLY A 214 -4.45 0.19 7.12
CA GLY A 214 -5.69 0.94 7.32
C GLY A 214 -6.96 0.12 7.13
N PHE A 215 -7.99 0.43 7.90
CA PHE A 215 -9.29 -0.17 7.74
C PHE A 215 -9.98 0.36 6.47
N SER A 216 -10.26 -0.52 5.50
CA SER A 216 -11.24 -0.24 4.43
C SER A 216 -12.59 0.08 5.07
N ASN A 217 -13.44 0.89 4.40
CA ASN A 217 -14.66 1.55 4.94
C ASN A 217 -15.67 0.62 5.68
N ARG A 218 -15.31 0.19 6.89
CA ARG A 218 -15.95 -0.83 7.73
C ARG A 218 -15.71 -0.48 9.20
N HIS A 219 -16.39 0.57 9.66
CA HIS A 219 -16.19 1.15 10.99
C HIS A 219 -16.24 0.09 12.11
N ASN A 220 -17.18 -0.84 12.06
CA ASN A 220 -17.36 -1.90 13.05
C ASN A 220 -16.10 -2.79 13.23
N PHE A 221 -15.38 -3.10 12.14
CA PHE A 221 -14.17 -3.94 12.18
C PHE A 221 -12.95 -3.16 12.69
N GLN A 222 -12.89 -1.85 12.39
CA GLN A 222 -11.95 -0.93 13.03
C GLN A 222 -12.19 -0.89 14.55
N THR A 223 -13.43 -0.66 14.98
CA THR A 223 -13.80 -0.59 16.41
C THR A 223 -13.51 -1.90 17.14
N ALA A 224 -13.86 -3.06 16.57
CA ALA A 224 -13.53 -4.36 17.14
C ALA A 224 -12.01 -4.57 17.31
N THR A 225 -11.20 -4.11 16.36
CA THR A 225 -9.73 -4.19 16.47
C THR A 225 -9.19 -3.27 17.57
N TRP A 226 -9.72 -2.05 17.71
CA TRP A 226 -9.33 -1.15 18.80
C TRP A 226 -9.74 -1.68 20.18
N ILE A 227 -10.94 -2.26 20.30
CA ILE A 227 -11.38 -2.95 21.51
C ILE A 227 -10.42 -4.10 21.86
N ALA A 228 -10.00 -4.91 20.88
CA ALA A 228 -9.07 -6.01 21.13
C ALA A 228 -7.64 -5.54 21.49
N LEU A 229 -7.15 -4.45 20.89
CA LEU A 229 -5.87 -3.84 21.27
C LEU A 229 -5.89 -3.33 22.71
N ILE A 230 -6.97 -2.64 23.10
CA ILE A 230 -7.15 -2.13 24.46
C ILE A 230 -7.33 -3.28 25.45
N ALA A 231 -8.18 -4.26 25.15
CA ALA A 231 -8.40 -5.42 26.01
C ALA A 231 -7.13 -6.26 26.20
N TYR A 232 -6.32 -6.46 25.15
CA TYR A 232 -5.02 -7.11 25.26
C TYR A 232 -4.09 -6.36 26.23
N GLY A 233 -3.91 -5.04 26.01
CA GLY A 233 -3.04 -4.22 26.87
C GLY A 233 -3.53 -4.10 28.33
N VAL A 234 -4.85 -4.05 28.54
CA VAL A 234 -5.44 -4.05 29.88
C VAL A 234 -5.24 -5.40 30.58
N VAL A 235 -5.38 -6.52 29.87
CA VAL A 235 -5.14 -7.84 30.47
C VAL A 235 -3.66 -8.05 30.80
N THR A 236 -2.72 -7.66 29.93
CA THR A 236 -1.27 -7.74 30.26
C THR A 236 -0.86 -6.81 31.40
N LEU A 237 -1.53 -5.65 31.56
CA LEU A 237 -1.35 -4.77 32.72
C LEU A 237 -1.88 -5.40 34.02
N ILE A 238 -3.09 -5.99 33.97
CA ILE A 238 -3.70 -6.70 35.13
C ILE A 238 -2.85 -7.91 35.56
N GLN A 239 -2.25 -8.62 34.60
CA GLN A 239 -1.38 -9.77 34.89
C GLN A 239 0.02 -9.37 35.41
N GLY A 240 0.39 -8.09 35.37
CA GLY A 240 1.71 -7.59 35.79
C GLY A 240 2.82 -7.78 34.75
N ASP A 241 2.50 -8.24 33.54
CA ASP A 241 3.46 -8.44 32.44
C ASP A 241 3.86 -7.11 31.76
N ALA A 242 3.14 -6.01 32.03
CA ALA A 242 3.29 -4.72 31.37
C ALA A 242 3.15 -3.54 32.36
N THR A 243 3.79 -2.41 32.03
CA THR A 243 3.54 -1.09 32.67
C THR A 243 2.69 -0.20 31.76
N ILE A 244 1.97 0.77 32.34
CA ILE A 244 1.20 1.79 31.61
C ILE A 244 2.11 2.56 30.65
N ILE A 245 3.35 2.83 31.07
CA ILE A 245 4.36 3.53 30.28
C ILE A 245 4.85 2.61 29.14
N SER A 246 5.23 1.35 29.41
CA SER A 246 5.68 0.41 28.35
C SER A 246 4.61 0.20 27.28
N LEU A 247 3.33 0.20 27.63
CA LEU A 247 2.22 0.10 26.67
C LEU A 247 2.07 1.36 25.81
N ALA A 248 2.23 2.56 26.39
CA ALA A 248 2.24 3.81 25.64
C ALA A 248 3.44 3.87 24.68
N GLU A 249 4.64 3.58 25.18
CA GLU A 249 5.90 3.51 24.43
C GLU A 249 5.83 2.51 23.27
N THR A 250 5.29 1.31 23.52
CA THR A 250 5.03 0.26 22.52
C THR A 250 4.16 0.76 21.36
N VAL A 251 3.04 1.42 21.67
CA VAL A 251 2.11 1.95 20.66
C VAL A 251 2.76 3.10 19.87
N LEU A 252 3.53 3.96 20.53
CA LEU A 252 4.21 5.10 19.91
C LEU A 252 5.37 4.66 19.00
N LEU A 253 6.18 3.68 19.43
CA LEU A 253 7.24 3.06 18.63
C LEU A 253 6.67 2.41 17.36
N GLY A 254 5.57 1.65 17.46
CA GLY A 254 4.92 1.04 16.30
C GLY A 254 4.45 2.08 15.27
N ARG A 255 3.89 3.21 15.74
CA ARG A 255 3.47 4.32 14.88
C ARG A 255 4.65 5.07 14.26
N LEU A 256 5.70 5.33 15.04
CA LEU A 256 6.94 5.97 14.60
C LEU A 256 7.54 5.24 13.39
N VAL A 257 7.75 3.93 13.52
CA VAL A 257 8.31 3.09 12.44
C VAL A 257 7.39 3.03 11.23
N ALA A 258 6.07 2.87 11.44
CA ALA A 258 5.09 2.82 10.36
C ALA A 258 5.04 4.10 9.51
N PHE A 259 5.04 5.26 10.16
CA PHE A 259 4.99 6.54 9.46
C PHE A 259 6.33 6.89 8.80
N GLY A 260 7.45 6.57 9.44
CA GLY A 260 8.79 6.72 8.84
C GLY A 260 8.94 5.89 7.57
N TRP A 261 8.49 4.64 7.59
CA TRP A 261 8.52 3.74 6.42
C TRP A 261 7.66 4.24 5.25
N ARG A 262 6.42 4.66 5.51
CA ARG A 262 5.51 5.20 4.48
C ARG A 262 6.13 6.40 3.76
N TRP A 263 6.75 7.31 4.51
CA TRP A 263 7.43 8.47 3.95
C TRP A 263 8.67 8.08 3.12
N ALA A 264 9.53 7.19 3.65
CA ALA A 264 10.73 6.75 2.94
C ALA A 264 10.41 6.09 1.59
N ARG A 265 9.29 5.35 1.50
CA ARG A 265 8.95 4.48 0.36
C ARG A 265 7.93 5.04 -0.64
N GLY A 266 7.07 5.96 -0.21
CA GLY A 266 6.05 6.61 -1.03
C GLY A 266 4.84 5.74 -1.38
N VAL A 267 3.71 6.38 -1.68
CA VAL A 267 2.38 5.81 -1.93
C VAL A 267 2.07 5.79 -3.44
N ILE A 268 0.91 5.26 -3.84
CA ILE A 268 0.41 5.28 -5.23
C ILE A 268 -0.17 6.67 -5.57
N ASN A 269 -0.16 6.98 -6.86
CA ASN A 269 -0.91 8.06 -7.50
C ASN A 269 -2.22 7.47 -8.08
N ASP A 270 -3.38 7.89 -7.55
CA ASP A 270 -4.70 7.32 -7.84
C ASP A 270 -5.69 8.42 -8.35
N ARG A 271 -5.20 9.37 -9.17
CA ARG A 271 -5.93 10.54 -9.70
C ARG A 271 -6.90 10.21 -10.85
N PRO A 272 -8.00 10.98 -11.06
CA PRO A 272 -8.89 10.86 -12.22
C PRO A 272 -8.27 11.44 -13.50
N THR A 273 -8.85 11.06 -14.65
CA THR A 273 -8.46 11.38 -16.03
C THR A 273 -9.43 12.35 -16.72
N GLY A 274 -9.04 12.88 -17.89
CA GLY A 274 -9.94 13.62 -18.79
C GLY A 274 -11.22 12.87 -19.18
N GLU A 275 -11.20 11.52 -19.27
CA GLU A 275 -12.42 10.71 -19.48
C GLU A 275 -13.40 10.81 -18.30
N ALA A 276 -12.91 10.83 -17.06
CA ALA A 276 -13.75 10.98 -15.87
C ALA A 276 -14.33 12.40 -15.75
N VAL A 277 -13.60 13.41 -16.24
CA VAL A 277 -14.10 14.79 -16.39
C VAL A 277 -15.20 14.85 -17.47
N HIS A 278 -14.94 14.31 -18.66
CA HIS A 278 -15.92 14.21 -19.74
C HIS A 278 -17.21 13.49 -19.28
N GLN A 279 -17.08 12.35 -18.59
CA GLN A 279 -18.24 11.65 -18.05
C GLN A 279 -18.98 12.49 -17.01
N ALA A 280 -18.28 13.10 -16.05
CA ALA A 280 -18.92 13.91 -15.00
C ALA A 280 -19.60 15.19 -15.54
N LEU A 281 -19.15 15.71 -16.68
CA LEU A 281 -19.79 16.82 -17.42
C LEU A 281 -21.00 16.35 -18.24
N SER A 282 -20.96 15.16 -18.84
CA SER A 282 -22.13 14.54 -19.47
C SER A 282 -23.20 14.14 -18.42
N ASP A 283 -22.79 13.62 -17.26
CA ASP A 283 -23.62 13.43 -16.07
C ASP A 283 -24.08 14.78 -15.44
N ALA A 284 -23.56 15.91 -15.92
CA ALA A 284 -24.06 17.26 -15.63
C ALA A 284 -24.94 17.85 -16.73
N ARG A 285 -25.15 17.13 -17.84
CA ARG A 285 -25.86 17.59 -19.06
C ARG A 285 -25.21 18.82 -19.71
N LEU A 286 -23.88 18.92 -19.59
CA LEU A 286 -23.05 19.90 -20.27
C LEU A 286 -22.41 19.34 -21.56
N ASP A 287 -22.84 18.14 -21.99
CA ASP A 287 -22.60 17.50 -23.29
C ASP A 287 -21.28 17.88 -23.99
N PRO A 288 -20.13 17.48 -23.40
CA PRO A 288 -18.80 17.80 -23.91
C PRO A 288 -18.53 17.12 -25.27
N LEU A 289 -17.89 17.86 -26.18
CA LEU A 289 -17.45 17.43 -27.50
C LEU A 289 -15.93 17.16 -27.55
N SER A 290 -15.16 17.92 -26.76
CA SER A 290 -13.72 17.70 -26.57
C SER A 290 -13.31 18.13 -25.16
N CYS A 291 -12.23 17.57 -24.63
CA CYS A 291 -11.67 17.92 -23.33
C CYS A 291 -10.14 18.05 -23.45
N ARG A 292 -9.67 19.26 -23.70
CA ARG A 292 -8.23 19.57 -23.78
C ARG A 292 -7.73 20.01 -22.41
N ARG A 293 -6.76 19.29 -21.83
CA ARG A 293 -6.10 19.74 -20.60
C ARG A 293 -5.29 21.00 -20.87
N VAL A 294 -5.56 22.07 -20.12
CA VAL A 294 -4.76 23.30 -20.19
C VAL A 294 -3.44 23.06 -19.43
N PRO A 295 -2.28 23.51 -19.95
CA PRO A 295 -1.00 23.41 -19.23
C PRO A 295 -1.06 23.98 -17.80
N ASP A 296 -0.56 23.21 -16.83
CA ASP A 296 -0.87 23.39 -15.39
C ASP A 296 -0.41 24.75 -14.80
N THR A 297 -1.29 25.38 -14.02
CA THR A 297 -0.97 26.57 -13.21
C THR A 297 -0.78 26.22 -11.72
N GLU A 298 0.42 25.76 -11.37
CA GLU A 298 1.03 25.64 -10.02
C GLU A 298 0.32 24.84 -8.88
N ASP A 299 -1.02 24.68 -8.83
CA ASP A 299 -1.73 24.02 -7.71
C ASP A 299 -3.00 23.21 -8.09
N VAL A 300 -3.58 23.36 -9.29
CA VAL A 300 -4.87 22.73 -9.68
C VAL A 300 -4.86 22.30 -11.15
N ARG A 301 -5.60 21.25 -11.52
CA ARG A 301 -5.80 20.82 -12.93
C ARG A 301 -7.00 21.51 -13.56
N ARG A 302 -6.86 21.90 -14.82
CA ARG A 302 -7.81 22.72 -15.60
C ARG A 302 -8.01 22.11 -17.00
N TYR A 303 -9.25 22.03 -17.47
CA TYR A 303 -9.59 21.53 -18.82
C TYR A 303 -10.45 22.55 -19.54
N ALA A 304 -10.05 22.92 -20.75
CA ALA A 304 -10.90 23.62 -21.69
C ALA A 304 -11.75 22.57 -22.44
N VAL A 305 -13.07 22.74 -22.40
CA VAL A 305 -14.05 21.76 -22.84
C VAL A 305 -15.01 22.43 -23.80
N ALA A 306 -14.92 22.13 -25.09
CA ALA A 306 -15.96 22.56 -26.03
C ALA A 306 -17.24 21.73 -25.80
N THR A 307 -18.40 22.38 -25.75
CA THR A 307 -19.69 21.70 -25.47
C THR A 307 -20.69 21.80 -26.63
N ALA A 308 -21.67 20.90 -26.62
CA ALA A 308 -22.88 21.07 -27.41
C ALA A 308 -23.79 22.15 -26.78
N GLY A 309 -23.59 23.40 -27.19
CA GLY A 309 -24.56 24.49 -27.02
C GLY A 309 -24.64 25.16 -25.64
N HIS A 310 -23.72 24.88 -24.71
CA HIS A 310 -23.67 25.51 -23.38
C HIS A 310 -22.53 26.54 -23.23
N GLY A 311 -21.95 26.97 -24.36
CA GLY A 311 -20.65 27.68 -24.37
C GLY A 311 -19.49 26.72 -24.14
N ASP A 312 -18.26 27.17 -24.35
CA ASP A 312 -17.10 26.40 -23.91
C ASP A 312 -17.00 26.46 -22.37
N VAL A 313 -16.43 25.42 -21.77
CA VAL A 313 -16.45 25.16 -20.32
C VAL A 313 -15.04 24.99 -19.78
N ASP A 314 -14.79 25.55 -18.60
CA ASP A 314 -13.55 25.45 -17.84
C ASP A 314 -13.72 24.53 -16.62
N ALA A 315 -13.26 23.28 -16.73
CA ALA A 315 -13.39 22.28 -15.68
C ALA A 315 -12.15 22.21 -14.79
N ILE A 316 -12.32 22.57 -13.52
CA ILE A 316 -11.29 22.65 -12.47
C ILE A 316 -11.39 21.43 -11.54
N VAL A 317 -10.31 20.67 -11.38
CA VAL A 317 -10.28 19.40 -10.62
C VAL A 317 -9.34 19.48 -9.42
N LEU A 318 -9.88 19.30 -8.21
CA LEU A 318 -9.20 19.37 -6.92
C LEU A 318 -8.87 17.97 -6.37
N ASP A 319 -7.60 17.75 -5.96
CA ASP A 319 -7.06 16.50 -5.38
C ASP A 319 -6.48 16.76 -3.97
N ARG A 320 -6.90 15.97 -2.98
CA ARG A 320 -6.48 16.09 -1.57
C ARG A 320 -5.01 15.75 -1.34
N ASP A 321 -4.43 14.84 -2.15
CA ASP A 321 -3.06 14.36 -1.92
C ASP A 321 -2.00 15.38 -2.33
N GLN A 322 -2.25 16.20 -3.35
CA GLN A 322 -1.42 17.38 -3.64
C GLN A 322 -1.47 18.38 -2.48
N GLN A 323 -2.66 18.67 -1.97
CA GLN A 323 -2.85 19.61 -0.86
C GLN A 323 -2.19 19.16 0.45
N ALA A 324 -2.07 17.84 0.68
CA ALA A 324 -1.41 17.29 1.87
C ALA A 324 0.10 17.62 1.93
N ALA A 325 0.75 17.92 0.79
CA ALA A 325 2.17 18.25 0.74
C ALA A 325 2.55 19.45 1.63
N GLY A 326 1.71 20.49 1.63
CA GLY A 326 1.94 21.71 2.42
C GLY A 326 1.55 21.61 3.91
N LEU A 327 1.10 20.47 4.44
CA LEU A 327 0.58 20.38 5.82
C LEU A 327 1.68 20.60 6.87
N VAL A 328 2.86 19.98 6.68
CA VAL A 328 4.04 20.14 7.55
C VAL A 328 4.46 21.60 7.61
N TYR A 329 4.62 22.21 6.44
CA TYR A 329 5.06 23.58 6.29
C TYR A 329 4.08 24.58 6.89
N ARG A 330 2.76 24.39 6.68
CA ARG A 330 1.72 25.25 7.28
C ARG A 330 1.63 25.09 8.80
N LEU A 331 1.82 23.89 9.35
CA LEU A 331 1.85 23.69 10.81
C LEU A 331 3.10 24.29 11.46
N TYR A 332 4.28 24.13 10.84
CA TYR A 332 5.51 24.79 11.28
C TYR A 332 5.42 26.33 11.17
N ARG A 333 4.94 26.87 10.04
CA ARG A 333 4.70 28.31 9.84
C ARG A 333 3.68 28.85 10.85
N ARG A 334 2.65 28.07 11.21
CA ARG A 334 1.66 28.41 12.24
C ARG A 334 2.19 28.34 13.68
N ALA A 335 3.20 27.52 13.95
CA ALA A 335 3.89 27.49 15.24
C ALA A 335 4.93 28.62 15.36
N ARG A 336 5.52 29.05 14.24
CA ARG A 336 6.60 30.06 14.20
C ARG A 336 6.12 31.50 13.92
N LEU A 337 4.96 31.70 13.30
CA LEU A 337 4.39 33.04 13.02
C LEU A 337 3.05 33.22 13.74
N ARG A 338 2.97 34.25 14.59
CA ARG A 338 1.68 34.82 15.04
C ARG A 338 1.17 35.77 13.96
N GLY A 339 0.17 35.35 13.20
CA GLY A 339 -0.54 36.18 12.22
C GLY A 339 -2.02 35.80 12.15
N PRO A 340 -2.97 36.74 12.22
CA PRO A 340 -4.40 36.44 12.44
C PRO A 340 -5.15 35.89 11.21
N ALA A 341 -4.45 35.47 10.15
CA ALA A 341 -4.95 35.50 8.78
C ALA A 341 -5.28 34.13 8.12
N GLN A 342 -5.46 33.02 8.86
CA GLN A 342 -5.81 31.71 8.25
C GLN A 342 -6.92 30.96 9.02
N ARG A 343 -8.11 30.81 8.39
CA ARG A 343 -9.24 29.99 8.89
C ARG A 343 -8.90 28.48 8.90
N ARG A 344 -9.67 27.71 9.67
CA ARG A 344 -9.35 26.36 10.19
C ARG A 344 -9.61 25.20 9.19
N ASN A 345 -9.45 25.40 7.88
CA ASN A 345 -9.75 24.38 6.86
C ASN A 345 -8.54 23.48 6.54
N LEU A 346 -8.35 22.43 7.35
CA LEU A 346 -7.19 21.51 7.28
C LEU A 346 -7.51 20.05 6.88
N LEU A 347 -8.79 19.63 6.82
CA LEU A 347 -9.11 18.19 6.91
C LEU A 347 -10.19 17.63 5.96
N SER A 348 -10.90 18.43 5.15
CA SER A 348 -11.91 17.90 4.20
C SER A 348 -11.85 18.61 2.86
N LEU A 349 -11.58 17.85 1.79
CA LEU A 349 -11.65 18.34 0.41
C LEU A 349 -13.08 18.75 0.03
N ARG A 350 -14.08 17.98 0.48
CA ARG A 350 -15.49 18.32 0.30
C ARG A 350 -15.84 19.71 0.85
N ARG A 351 -15.28 20.12 1.99
CA ARG A 351 -15.46 21.49 2.51
C ARG A 351 -14.81 22.57 1.66
N MET A 352 -13.80 22.25 0.86
CA MET A 352 -13.20 23.21 -0.08
C MET A 352 -14.06 23.36 -1.33
N LEU A 353 -14.59 22.26 -1.88
CA LEU A 353 -15.59 22.30 -2.96
C LEU A 353 -16.85 23.07 -2.52
N GLU A 354 -17.34 22.79 -1.31
CA GLU A 354 -18.48 23.51 -0.71
C GLU A 354 -18.17 25.01 -0.49
N GLN A 355 -16.94 25.37 -0.10
CA GLN A 355 -16.52 26.77 0.08
C GLN A 355 -16.35 27.51 -1.25
N GLU A 356 -15.69 26.90 -2.24
CA GLU A 356 -15.44 27.52 -3.55
C GLU A 356 -16.74 27.70 -4.34
N ALA A 357 -17.64 26.71 -4.31
CA ALA A 357 -18.97 26.84 -4.89
C ALA A 357 -19.80 27.93 -4.18
N LEU A 358 -19.79 27.98 -2.85
CA LEU A 358 -20.47 29.03 -2.08
C LEU A 358 -19.91 30.42 -2.41
N MET A 359 -18.59 30.56 -2.57
CA MET A 359 -17.97 31.82 -2.95
C MET A 359 -18.36 32.24 -4.37
N SER A 360 -18.36 31.31 -5.34
CA SER A 360 -18.81 31.60 -6.71
C SER A 360 -20.27 32.07 -6.74
N TYR A 361 -21.18 31.35 -6.10
CA TYR A 361 -22.59 31.79 -6.02
C TYR A 361 -22.75 33.13 -5.28
N ALA A 362 -21.92 33.43 -4.28
CA ALA A 362 -21.96 34.72 -3.57
C ALA A 362 -21.43 35.90 -4.43
N VAL A 363 -20.38 35.70 -5.22
CA VAL A 363 -19.84 36.70 -6.15
C VAL A 363 -20.82 36.96 -7.30
N THR A 364 -21.38 35.90 -7.91
CA THR A 364 -22.43 36.06 -8.95
C THR A 364 -23.70 36.71 -8.39
N ALA A 365 -24.09 36.44 -7.13
CA ALA A 365 -25.23 37.09 -6.48
C ALA A 365 -24.98 38.54 -6.05
N ALA A 366 -23.73 39.02 -6.15
CA ALA A 366 -23.36 40.42 -6.00
C ALA A 366 -23.26 41.17 -7.34
N ASP A 367 -23.64 40.52 -8.46
CA ASP A 367 -23.51 41.01 -9.84
C ASP A 367 -22.06 41.30 -10.29
N ILE A 368 -21.08 40.85 -9.50
CA ILE A 368 -19.64 41.02 -9.78
C ILE A 368 -19.23 40.03 -10.89
N ARG A 369 -18.64 40.55 -11.96
CA ARG A 369 -18.19 39.76 -13.12
C ARG A 369 -17.24 38.64 -12.71
N THR A 370 -17.74 37.41 -12.76
CA THR A 370 -17.00 36.16 -12.53
C THR A 370 -17.55 35.07 -13.47
N PRO A 371 -16.72 34.15 -14.00
CA PRO A 371 -17.21 33.03 -14.77
C PRO A 371 -18.26 32.23 -14.00
N ARG A 372 -19.38 31.90 -14.65
CA ARG A 372 -20.51 31.25 -13.99
C ARG A 372 -20.19 29.80 -13.64
N LEU A 373 -20.42 29.40 -12.38
CA LEU A 373 -20.33 27.99 -11.97
C LEU A 373 -21.54 27.19 -12.47
N LEU A 374 -21.31 26.34 -13.47
CA LEU A 374 -22.32 25.51 -14.13
C LEU A 374 -22.58 24.19 -13.39
N ALA A 375 -21.54 23.54 -12.86
CA ALA A 375 -21.68 22.28 -12.14
C ALA A 375 -20.63 22.03 -11.05
N VAL A 376 -21.04 21.26 -10.03
CA VAL A 376 -20.16 20.68 -9.01
C VAL A 376 -20.31 19.15 -9.04
N ARG A 377 -19.21 18.40 -8.99
CA ARG A 377 -19.22 16.91 -9.03
C ARG A 377 -18.20 16.30 -8.08
N ASP A 378 -18.58 15.18 -7.47
CA ASP A 378 -17.67 14.28 -6.74
C ASP A 378 -17.06 13.29 -7.74
N LEU A 379 -15.73 13.13 -7.74
CA LEU A 379 -14.99 12.23 -8.64
C LEU A 379 -14.34 11.06 -7.87
N GLY A 380 -14.56 10.95 -6.56
CA GLY A 380 -13.99 9.93 -5.71
C GLY A 380 -13.69 10.41 -4.27
N PRO A 381 -13.37 9.49 -3.35
CA PRO A 381 -13.34 9.74 -1.90
C PRO A 381 -12.34 10.82 -1.43
N ASP A 382 -11.44 11.26 -2.30
CA ASP A 382 -10.42 12.29 -2.05
C ASP A 382 -10.30 13.29 -3.23
N THR A 383 -11.29 13.38 -4.13
CA THR A 383 -11.21 14.20 -5.37
C THR A 383 -12.58 14.73 -5.84
N GLY A 384 -12.64 15.95 -6.37
CA GLY A 384 -13.86 16.49 -7.01
C GLY A 384 -13.61 17.60 -8.01
N MET A 385 -14.67 18.10 -8.62
CA MET A 385 -14.65 18.97 -9.80
C MET A 385 -15.65 20.12 -9.70
N LEU A 386 -15.26 21.26 -10.25
CA LEU A 386 -16.07 22.46 -10.48
C LEU A 386 -15.99 22.79 -11.97
N ALA A 387 -17.10 23.10 -12.61
CA ALA A 387 -17.17 23.43 -14.03
C ALA A 387 -17.72 24.84 -14.20
N TYR A 388 -16.88 25.74 -14.71
CA TYR A 388 -17.21 27.13 -14.98
C TYR A 388 -17.44 27.37 -16.47
N GLU A 389 -18.08 28.48 -16.81
CA GLU A 389 -18.11 29.03 -18.17
C GLU A 389 -16.70 29.47 -18.62
N LEU A 390 -16.33 29.23 -19.89
CA LEU A 390 -15.05 29.69 -20.43
C LEU A 390 -15.19 31.10 -21.01
N VAL A 391 -14.76 32.10 -20.24
CA VAL A 391 -14.62 33.48 -20.72
C VAL A 391 -13.36 33.60 -21.59
N PRO A 392 -13.44 34.09 -22.84
CA PRO A 392 -12.27 34.43 -23.65
C PRO A 392 -11.61 35.70 -23.09
N GLY A 393 -10.27 35.71 -23.03
CA GLY A 393 -9.53 36.87 -22.53
C GLY A 393 -8.08 36.59 -22.18
N ARG A 394 -7.37 37.64 -21.74
CA ARG A 394 -5.97 37.63 -21.30
C ARG A 394 -5.88 38.01 -19.83
N THR A 395 -5.02 37.34 -19.05
CA THR A 395 -4.80 37.74 -17.65
C THR A 395 -4.00 39.06 -17.57
N LEU A 396 -4.05 39.75 -16.44
CA LEU A 396 -3.35 41.04 -16.25
C LEU A 396 -1.82 40.97 -16.52
N GLU A 397 -1.19 39.79 -16.44
CA GLU A 397 0.23 39.58 -16.78
C GLU A 397 0.48 39.46 -18.32
N GLN A 398 -0.56 39.42 -19.14
CA GLN A 398 -0.51 39.20 -20.60
C GLN A 398 -0.96 40.44 -21.41
N LEU A 399 -1.10 41.59 -20.75
CA LEU A 399 -1.39 42.88 -21.39
C LEU A 399 -0.08 43.64 -21.66
N GLU A 400 -0.03 44.37 -22.77
CA GLU A 400 1.08 45.26 -23.11
C GLU A 400 0.96 46.61 -22.36
N GLU A 401 2.07 47.36 -22.22
CA GLU A 401 2.08 48.61 -21.43
C GLU A 401 1.07 49.67 -21.93
N GLY A 402 0.75 49.67 -23.23
CA GLY A 402 -0.26 50.55 -23.82
C GLY A 402 -1.71 50.18 -23.48
N GLU A 403 -1.97 48.97 -22.98
CA GLU A 403 -3.30 48.49 -22.59
C GLU A 403 -3.62 48.79 -21.10
N LEU A 404 -2.61 49.18 -20.32
CA LEU A 404 -2.69 49.43 -18.87
C LEU A 404 -3.23 50.83 -18.54
N THR A 405 -4.47 51.06 -18.97
CA THR A 405 -5.21 52.33 -18.82
C THR A 405 -5.66 52.63 -17.39
N ASP A 406 -5.84 53.92 -17.05
CA ASP A 406 -6.45 54.33 -15.78
C ASP A 406 -7.91 53.88 -15.64
N GLU A 407 -8.60 53.64 -16.76
CA GLU A 407 -9.96 53.11 -16.76
C GLU A 407 -9.98 51.63 -16.31
N LEU A 408 -9.07 50.79 -16.82
CA LEU A 408 -8.91 49.42 -16.33
C LEU A 408 -8.52 49.41 -14.84
N LEU A 409 -7.62 50.30 -14.40
CA LEU A 409 -7.27 50.45 -12.99
C LEU A 409 -8.49 50.84 -12.12
N SER A 410 -9.30 51.79 -12.60
CA SER A 410 -10.56 52.25 -11.98
C SER A 410 -11.59 51.11 -11.85
N GLN A 411 -11.74 50.28 -12.87
CA GLN A 411 -12.66 49.12 -12.87
C GLN A 411 -12.18 48.02 -11.92
N LEU A 412 -10.88 47.68 -11.91
CA LEU A 412 -10.30 46.70 -11.00
C LEU A 412 -10.49 47.12 -9.52
N TRP A 413 -10.34 48.41 -9.22
CA TRP A 413 -10.61 48.94 -7.88
C TRP A 413 -12.10 48.99 -7.51
N SER A 414 -13.00 49.18 -8.48
CA SER A 414 -14.45 49.13 -8.28
C SER A 414 -14.90 47.70 -7.91
N MET A 415 -14.40 46.70 -8.63
CA MET A 415 -14.61 45.27 -8.33
C MET A 415 -14.18 44.90 -6.89
N LEU A 416 -13.10 45.50 -6.36
CA LEU A 416 -12.72 45.30 -4.96
C LEU A 416 -13.64 46.01 -3.97
N ALA A 417 -14.16 47.20 -4.31
CA ALA A 417 -15.15 47.89 -3.50
C ALA A 417 -16.45 47.08 -3.41
N GLU A 418 -16.96 46.59 -4.54
CA GLU A 418 -18.17 45.74 -4.64
C GLU A 418 -18.03 44.46 -3.78
N LEU A 419 -16.89 43.74 -3.89
CA LEU A 419 -16.58 42.61 -3.01
C LEU A 419 -16.66 43.03 -1.54
N HIS A 420 -16.07 44.17 -1.17
CA HIS A 420 -16.02 44.62 0.20
C HIS A 420 -17.37 45.08 0.75
N GLU A 421 -18.24 45.68 -0.06
CA GLU A 421 -19.61 46.07 0.30
C GLU A 421 -20.47 44.84 0.58
N HIS A 422 -20.42 43.83 -0.29
CA HIS A 422 -21.11 42.55 -0.11
C HIS A 422 -20.49 41.65 0.99
N GLN A 423 -19.52 42.16 1.76
CA GLN A 423 -18.78 41.43 2.80
C GLN A 423 -18.15 40.14 2.28
N LEU A 424 -17.60 40.21 1.07
CA LEU A 424 -16.78 39.17 0.45
C LEU A 424 -15.30 39.55 0.59
N ALA A 425 -14.44 38.53 0.56
CA ALA A 425 -12.99 38.70 0.39
C ALA A 425 -12.52 37.59 -0.54
N HIS A 426 -11.75 37.95 -1.56
CA HIS A 426 -11.20 37.03 -2.55
C HIS A 426 -10.02 36.21 -2.01
N ARG A 427 -9.24 36.79 -1.07
CA ARG A 427 -8.16 36.14 -0.31
C ARG A 427 -6.94 35.69 -1.13
N ARG A 428 -6.90 36.04 -2.43
CA ARG A 428 -5.85 35.64 -3.40
C ARG A 428 -5.79 36.54 -4.65
N LEU A 429 -5.88 37.87 -4.51
CA LEU A 429 -5.89 38.84 -5.64
C LEU A 429 -4.54 39.00 -6.36
N SER A 430 -3.96 37.91 -6.89
CA SER A 430 -2.80 37.96 -7.79
C SER A 430 -3.19 38.37 -9.21
N ALA A 431 -2.24 38.77 -10.05
CA ALA A 431 -2.50 39.19 -11.45
C ALA A 431 -3.37 38.19 -12.27
N HIS A 432 -3.20 36.87 -12.07
CA HIS A 432 -4.02 35.85 -12.75
C HIS A 432 -5.48 35.75 -12.26
N ALA A 433 -5.83 36.37 -11.13
CA ALA A 433 -7.20 36.42 -10.65
C ALA A 433 -8.06 37.33 -11.54
N PHE A 434 -7.43 38.28 -12.22
CA PHE A 434 -8.07 39.17 -13.18
C PHE A 434 -7.85 38.65 -14.60
N LEU A 435 -8.95 38.32 -15.27
CA LEU A 435 -9.02 38.03 -16.70
C LEU A 435 -9.67 39.23 -17.39
N ILE A 436 -9.03 39.77 -18.42
CA ILE A 436 -9.52 40.90 -19.20
C ILE A 436 -10.03 40.36 -20.53
N ASP A 437 -11.30 40.61 -20.85
CA ASP A 437 -11.92 40.18 -22.11
C ASP A 437 -11.55 41.11 -23.29
N ASP A 438 -12.03 40.78 -24.49
CA ASP A 438 -11.74 41.54 -25.71
C ASP A 438 -12.42 42.93 -25.73
N ASP A 439 -13.41 43.18 -24.85
CA ASP A 439 -14.03 44.49 -24.59
C ASP A 439 -13.27 45.30 -23.49
N GLY A 440 -12.11 44.81 -23.07
CA GLY A 440 -11.23 45.43 -22.08
C GLY A 440 -11.73 45.35 -20.63
N GLN A 441 -12.72 44.51 -20.35
CA GLN A 441 -13.39 44.45 -19.05
C GLN A 441 -12.77 43.38 -18.12
N PRO A 442 -12.56 43.67 -16.83
CA PRO A 442 -12.04 42.69 -15.88
C PRO A 442 -13.13 41.73 -15.36
N TRP A 443 -12.75 40.46 -15.25
CA TRP A 443 -13.47 39.33 -14.64
C TRP A 443 -12.65 38.71 -13.51
N LEU A 444 -13.31 38.33 -12.41
CA LEU A 444 -12.69 37.73 -11.22
C LEU A 444 -12.66 36.19 -11.26
N THR A 445 -11.51 35.61 -10.94
CA THR A 445 -11.23 34.16 -10.97
C THR A 445 -10.31 33.72 -9.81
N ASP A 446 -10.20 32.40 -9.54
CA ASP A 446 -9.47 31.80 -8.39
C ASP A 446 -10.12 32.03 -7.01
N LEU A 447 -11.46 32.05 -6.96
CA LEU A 447 -12.30 32.24 -5.75
C LEU A 447 -12.11 31.21 -4.60
N ARG A 448 -11.15 30.29 -4.73
CA ARG A 448 -10.98 29.03 -3.98
C ARG A 448 -10.58 29.21 -2.52
N LEU A 449 -9.99 30.36 -2.21
CA LEU A 449 -9.62 30.76 -0.84
C LEU A 449 -10.60 31.78 -0.25
N GLY A 450 -11.61 32.21 -1.02
CA GLY A 450 -12.50 33.31 -0.70
C GLY A 450 -13.33 33.08 0.56
N GLU A 451 -13.75 34.18 1.18
CA GLU A 451 -14.47 34.21 2.45
C GLU A 451 -15.77 35.01 2.29
N VAL A 452 -16.91 34.32 2.38
CA VAL A 452 -18.24 34.95 2.52
C VAL A 452 -18.42 35.35 3.99
N ALA A 453 -19.02 36.52 4.23
CA ALA A 453 -19.00 37.22 5.52
C ALA A 453 -17.56 37.46 6.03
N ALA A 454 -16.76 38.09 5.16
CA ALA A 454 -15.37 38.44 5.40
C ALA A 454 -15.21 39.48 6.50
N GLY A 455 -14.45 39.12 7.54
CA GLY A 455 -14.04 40.06 8.57
C GLY A 455 -13.16 41.18 8.00
N THR A 456 -13.10 42.32 8.70
CA THR A 456 -12.29 43.50 8.34
C THR A 456 -10.84 43.18 8.01
N LEU A 457 -10.24 42.20 8.69
CA LEU A 457 -8.89 41.71 8.38
C LEU A 457 -8.78 41.11 6.98
N SER A 458 -9.74 40.29 6.54
CA SER A 458 -9.68 39.66 5.21
C SER A 458 -9.79 40.70 4.10
N ARG A 459 -10.65 41.71 4.28
CA ARG A 459 -10.74 42.86 3.38
C ARG A 459 -9.43 43.67 3.33
N ARG A 460 -8.79 43.94 4.48
CA ARG A 460 -7.47 44.62 4.55
C ARG A 460 -6.33 43.82 3.91
N LEU A 461 -6.35 42.48 4.00
CA LEU A 461 -5.38 41.62 3.33
C LEU A 461 -5.52 41.70 1.81
N ASP A 462 -6.77 41.70 1.32
CA ASP A 462 -7.07 41.84 -0.10
C ASP A 462 -6.75 43.24 -0.64
N THR A 463 -7.04 44.31 0.10
CA THR A 463 -6.59 45.68 -0.25
C THR A 463 -5.06 45.74 -0.37
N ALA A 464 -4.30 45.07 0.48
CA ALA A 464 -2.83 45.09 0.40
C ALA A 464 -2.26 44.24 -0.76
N GLU A 465 -2.88 43.08 -1.06
CA GLU A 465 -2.56 42.32 -2.27
C GLU A 465 -2.87 43.14 -3.52
N MET A 466 -4.06 43.76 -3.56
CA MET A 466 -4.52 44.60 -4.67
C MET A 466 -3.62 45.80 -4.91
N LEU A 467 -3.34 46.60 -3.87
CA LEU A 467 -2.37 47.70 -3.91
C LEU A 467 -1.04 47.25 -4.54
N THR A 468 -0.52 46.09 -4.10
CA THR A 468 0.76 45.58 -4.57
C THR A 468 0.70 45.12 -6.03
N VAL A 469 -0.37 44.42 -6.43
CA VAL A 469 -0.57 43.99 -7.81
C VAL A 469 -0.77 45.18 -8.73
N THR A 470 -1.66 46.12 -8.43
CA THR A 470 -1.82 47.31 -9.29
C THR A 470 -0.51 48.12 -9.36
N SER A 471 0.23 48.24 -8.25
CA SER A 471 1.51 48.98 -8.25
C SER A 471 2.60 48.32 -9.10
N LEU A 472 2.52 47.01 -9.37
CA LEU A 472 3.43 46.28 -10.25
C LEU A 472 3.18 46.54 -11.74
N TYR A 473 1.96 46.93 -12.13
CA TYR A 473 1.56 47.14 -13.54
C TYR A 473 1.29 48.62 -13.88
N PHE A 474 0.64 49.37 -12.98
CA PHE A 474 0.20 50.76 -13.21
C PHE A 474 1.08 51.80 -12.48
N GLY A 475 1.98 51.37 -11.59
CA GLY A 475 2.80 52.23 -10.73
C GLY A 475 2.14 52.58 -9.39
N HIS A 476 2.95 52.86 -8.36
CA HIS A 476 2.46 52.99 -6.98
C HIS A 476 1.60 54.24 -6.74
N GLU A 477 1.94 55.39 -7.28
CA GLU A 477 1.19 56.65 -7.07
C GLU A 477 -0.23 56.56 -7.64
N ARG A 478 -0.36 56.15 -8.92
CA ARG A 478 -1.66 55.89 -9.58
C ARG A 478 -2.47 54.84 -8.82
N SER A 479 -1.81 53.77 -8.36
CA SER A 479 -2.47 52.68 -7.61
C SER A 479 -3.03 53.12 -6.26
N VAL A 480 -2.27 53.92 -5.50
CA VAL A 480 -2.72 54.46 -4.21
C VAL A 480 -3.83 55.47 -4.43
N ALA A 481 -3.70 56.39 -5.41
CA ALA A 481 -4.73 57.36 -5.74
C ALA A 481 -6.06 56.70 -6.16
N ALA A 482 -6.02 55.69 -7.04
CA ALA A 482 -7.20 54.93 -7.45
C ALA A 482 -7.83 54.16 -6.28
N GLY A 483 -7.01 53.58 -5.39
CA GLY A 483 -7.49 52.93 -4.17
C GLY A 483 -8.19 53.90 -3.22
N VAL A 484 -7.63 55.09 -3.00
CA VAL A 484 -8.23 56.14 -2.15
C VAL A 484 -9.54 56.64 -2.76
N ALA A 485 -9.59 56.83 -4.07
CA ALA A 485 -10.78 57.28 -4.79
C ALA A 485 -11.96 56.27 -4.76
N ARG A 486 -11.69 54.97 -4.53
CA ARG A 486 -12.72 53.92 -4.52
C ARG A 486 -13.04 53.33 -3.14
N LEU A 487 -12.05 53.15 -2.26
CA LEU A 487 -12.26 52.63 -0.89
C LEU A 487 -12.29 53.70 0.20
N GLY A 488 -11.84 54.93 -0.10
CA GLY A 488 -11.59 55.96 0.90
C GLY A 488 -10.24 55.78 1.61
N GLU A 489 -9.67 56.90 2.03
CA GLU A 489 -8.32 57.01 2.61
C GLU A 489 -8.08 56.06 3.79
N ASP A 490 -8.99 56.05 4.77
CA ASP A 490 -8.93 55.22 5.97
C ASP A 490 -8.85 53.71 5.67
N ASN A 491 -9.51 53.24 4.60
CA ASN A 491 -9.50 51.81 4.24
C ASN A 491 -8.22 51.39 3.53
N VAL A 492 -7.61 52.29 2.75
CA VAL A 492 -6.29 52.08 2.12
C VAL A 492 -5.19 52.11 3.18
N ALA A 493 -5.21 53.12 4.04
CA ALA A 493 -4.35 53.23 5.22
C ALA A 493 -4.45 51.99 6.14
N ALA A 494 -5.67 51.51 6.40
CA ALA A 494 -5.93 50.31 7.18
C ALA A 494 -5.34 49.02 6.60
N ALA A 495 -4.94 49.02 5.31
CA ALA A 495 -4.26 47.92 4.63
C ALA A 495 -2.73 48.02 4.67
N LEU A 496 -2.16 49.16 5.05
CA LEU A 496 -0.71 49.29 5.19
C LEU A 496 -0.05 48.30 6.15
N PRO A 497 -0.69 47.88 7.26
CA PRO A 497 -0.17 46.79 8.09
C PRO A 497 -0.20 45.41 7.44
N MET A 498 -0.68 45.31 6.20
CA MET A 498 -0.76 44.07 5.42
C MET A 498 0.11 44.09 4.15
N LEU A 499 0.74 45.23 3.82
CA LEU A 499 1.69 45.39 2.70
C LEU A 499 3.02 44.70 3.00
N GLN A 500 3.01 43.37 2.91
CA GLN A 500 3.99 42.48 3.51
C GLN A 500 4.27 41.28 2.61
N PRO A 501 5.54 40.91 2.32
CA PRO A 501 5.82 39.65 1.66
C PRO A 501 5.21 38.39 2.36
N VAL A 502 4.86 38.36 3.67
CA VAL A 502 4.18 37.16 4.27
C VAL A 502 2.81 36.91 3.68
N ILE A 503 2.09 38.02 3.46
CA ILE A 503 0.68 38.09 3.17
C ILE A 503 0.48 37.88 1.69
N LEU A 504 1.28 38.59 0.90
CA LEU A 504 1.26 38.56 -0.54
C LEU A 504 1.35 37.13 -1.08
N THR A 505 0.55 36.81 -2.09
CA THR A 505 0.55 35.51 -2.77
C THR A 505 1.93 35.18 -3.35
N ARG A 506 2.17 33.90 -3.64
CA ARG A 506 3.46 33.43 -4.16
C ARG A 506 3.86 34.15 -5.46
N ASN A 507 2.90 34.52 -6.30
CA ASN A 507 3.13 35.08 -7.62
C ASN A 507 3.43 36.58 -7.53
N THR A 508 2.60 37.36 -6.81
CA THR A 508 2.85 38.78 -6.51
C THR A 508 4.21 39.00 -5.84
N ARG A 509 4.59 38.12 -4.91
CA ARG A 509 5.90 38.16 -4.24
C ARG A 509 7.08 37.72 -5.11
N ALA A 510 6.83 36.97 -6.19
CA ALA A 510 7.83 36.64 -7.21
C ALA A 510 8.02 37.80 -8.20
N ALA A 511 6.94 38.50 -8.57
CA ALA A 511 6.99 39.74 -9.35
C ALA A 511 7.74 40.86 -8.61
N LEU A 512 7.42 41.09 -7.33
CA LEU A 512 8.12 42.06 -6.46
C LEU A 512 9.65 41.88 -6.39
N LYS A 513 10.18 40.66 -6.59
CA LYS A 513 11.64 40.44 -6.60
C LYS A 513 12.34 41.03 -7.83
N LYS A 514 11.59 41.32 -8.90
CA LYS A 514 12.07 42.12 -10.05
C LYS A 514 12.08 43.62 -9.69
N SER A 515 10.99 44.10 -9.10
CA SER A 515 10.75 45.52 -8.77
C SER A 515 11.27 45.91 -7.39
N LYS A 516 12.61 46.00 -7.25
CA LYS A 516 13.26 46.46 -6.00
C LYS A 516 12.74 47.84 -5.56
N GLY A 517 12.57 48.04 -4.26
CA GLY A 517 12.09 49.30 -3.68
C GLY A 517 10.57 49.49 -3.75
N LEU A 518 9.88 48.92 -4.75
CA LEU A 518 8.46 49.16 -4.99
C LEU A 518 7.57 48.99 -3.74
N LEU A 519 7.79 47.95 -2.93
CA LEU A 519 6.99 47.74 -1.72
C LEU A 519 7.27 48.82 -0.66
N ASN A 520 8.49 49.35 -0.56
CA ASN A 520 8.83 50.46 0.33
C ASN A 520 8.18 51.75 -0.18
N ASN A 521 8.32 52.09 -1.47
CA ASN A 521 7.66 53.26 -2.07
C ASN A 521 6.13 53.24 -1.87
N LEU A 522 5.53 52.05 -1.98
CA LEU A 522 4.11 51.82 -1.81
C LEU A 522 3.72 51.91 -0.32
N GLN A 523 4.53 51.35 0.58
CA GLN A 523 4.40 51.57 2.02
C GLN A 523 4.46 53.06 2.36
N GLU A 524 5.46 53.80 1.86
CA GLU A 524 5.65 55.25 2.03
C GLU A 524 4.47 56.06 1.47
N ALA A 525 3.98 55.73 0.27
CA ALA A 525 2.85 56.42 -0.35
C ALA A 525 1.53 56.22 0.41
N VAL A 526 1.29 55.03 0.99
CA VAL A 526 0.14 54.81 1.88
C VAL A 526 0.41 55.38 3.28
N GLN A 527 1.68 55.43 3.72
CA GLN A 527 2.10 56.02 4.99
C GLN A 527 1.97 57.55 5.02
N ALA A 528 2.08 58.20 3.86
CA ALA A 528 1.76 59.61 3.68
C ALA A 528 0.28 59.91 3.94
N LEU A 529 -0.59 58.90 3.88
CA LEU A 529 -1.95 58.90 4.42
C LEU A 529 -1.91 58.56 5.95
N HIS A 530 -1.44 57.34 6.36
CA HIS A 530 -1.21 56.77 7.76
C HIS A 530 -0.32 55.40 7.74
N PRO A 531 0.54 54.76 8.70
CA PRO A 531 1.76 53.72 8.63
C PRO A 531 1.85 52.05 8.80
N SER A 532 2.90 51.14 8.40
CA SER A 532 3.27 49.62 8.83
C SER A 532 4.42 48.48 8.31
N VAL A 533 4.27 47.10 7.87
CA VAL A 533 5.15 45.75 8.16
C VAL A 533 5.82 44.59 7.12
N GLU A 534 5.97 43.18 7.33
CA GLU A 534 6.99 42.06 6.81
C GLU A 534 6.79 40.49 6.12
N PRO A 535 7.24 39.18 6.52
CA PRO A 535 7.92 37.92 5.79
C PRO A 535 7.52 36.82 4.57
N GLU A 536 7.44 35.41 4.60
CA GLU A 536 7.56 34.41 3.36
C GLU A 536 7.06 32.81 3.34
N PRO A 537 6.98 31.98 2.17
CA PRO A 537 6.69 30.44 1.92
C PRO A 537 7.07 29.53 0.57
N VAL A 538 7.08 28.11 0.50
CA VAL A 538 7.50 27.14 -0.71
C VAL A 538 6.93 25.60 -0.97
N LYS A 539 7.37 24.71 -1.99
CA LYS A 539 6.83 23.32 -2.53
C LYS A 539 7.79 22.18 -3.26
N LEU A 540 7.45 20.83 -3.53
CA LEU A 540 8.07 19.76 -4.53
C LEU A 540 7.62 18.16 -4.58
N GLU A 541 7.75 17.28 -5.68
CA GLU A 541 7.57 15.71 -5.77
C GLU A 541 7.85 14.81 -7.14
N ARG A 542 8.02 13.39 -7.22
CA ARG A 542 7.96 12.38 -8.44
C ARG A 542 8.32 10.76 -8.37
N PHE A 543 8.02 9.80 -9.36
CA PHE A 543 8.70 8.41 -9.72
C PHE A 543 7.95 7.04 -10.24
N GLY A 544 8.60 5.85 -10.66
CA GLY A 544 8.02 4.50 -11.20
C GLY A 544 8.89 3.23 -11.80
N PRO A 545 8.37 1.93 -12.16
CA PRO A 545 9.13 0.59 -12.47
C PRO A 545 8.66 -0.62 -13.50
N ARG A 546 9.45 -1.74 -13.84
CA ARG A 546 9.25 -2.94 -14.85
C ARG A 546 10.04 -4.36 -14.66
N ALA A 547 9.65 -5.62 -15.18
CA ALA A 547 10.49 -6.93 -15.46
C ALA A 547 9.75 -8.35 -15.88
N LEU A 548 10.40 -9.53 -16.32
CA LEU A 548 9.82 -10.98 -16.45
C LEU A 548 10.59 -12.44 -16.42
N PHE A 549 10.93 -13.22 -17.53
CA PHE A 549 10.66 -14.73 -17.88
C PHE A 549 11.76 -15.94 -17.80
N SER A 550 11.77 -17.00 -18.72
CA SER A 550 12.68 -18.23 -19.02
C SER A 550 12.82 -19.54 -18.17
N ALA A 551 12.06 -19.75 -17.10
CA ALA A 551 12.44 -20.65 -16.00
C ALA A 551 12.28 -22.20 -16.13
N VAL A 552 11.43 -22.75 -17.00
CA VAL A 552 10.88 -24.12 -16.81
C VAL A 552 11.85 -25.27 -17.15
N GLY A 553 12.49 -25.24 -18.33
CA GLY A 553 13.37 -26.35 -18.76
C GLY A 553 14.60 -26.54 -17.88
N LEU A 554 15.05 -25.46 -17.23
CA LEU A 554 16.20 -25.44 -16.33
C LEU A 554 15.98 -26.31 -15.07
N SER A 555 14.74 -26.40 -14.60
CA SER A 555 14.42 -27.06 -13.31
C SER A 555 14.46 -28.59 -13.35
N LEU A 556 14.21 -29.21 -14.51
CA LEU A 556 14.19 -30.69 -14.63
C LEU A 556 15.60 -31.27 -14.71
N ALA A 557 16.49 -30.65 -15.49
CA ALA A 557 17.90 -31.07 -15.61
C ALA A 557 18.64 -30.94 -14.28
N ALA A 558 18.36 -29.89 -13.49
CA ALA A 558 18.96 -29.68 -12.19
C ALA A 558 18.66 -30.78 -11.17
N TYR A 559 17.48 -31.44 -11.23
CA TYR A 559 17.13 -32.48 -10.26
C TYR A 559 17.92 -33.77 -10.46
N LEU A 560 18.05 -34.26 -11.70
CA LEU A 560 18.74 -35.54 -11.97
C LEU A 560 20.22 -35.49 -11.57
N LEU A 561 20.84 -34.30 -11.58
CA LEU A 561 22.20 -34.04 -11.10
C LEU A 561 22.32 -33.91 -9.56
N LEU A 562 21.21 -33.72 -8.84
CA LEU A 562 21.18 -33.67 -7.37
C LEU A 562 20.86 -35.03 -6.74
N ALA A 563 20.10 -35.88 -7.43
CA ALA A 563 19.70 -37.19 -6.92
C ALA A 563 20.84 -38.22 -6.85
N SER A 564 21.90 -38.06 -7.65
CA SER A 564 23.03 -38.98 -7.75
C SER A 564 23.96 -39.03 -6.53
N ASN A 565 23.80 -38.12 -5.56
CA ASN A 565 24.68 -37.99 -4.39
C ASN A 565 24.25 -38.82 -3.15
N TYR A 566 23.20 -39.63 -3.24
CA TYR A 566 22.65 -40.38 -2.09
C TYR A 566 22.84 -41.90 -2.23
N SER A 567 23.19 -42.58 -1.13
CA SER A 567 23.36 -44.03 -1.11
C SER A 567 22.02 -44.76 -1.00
N TRP A 568 21.82 -45.77 -1.85
CA TRP A 568 20.59 -46.57 -1.92
C TRP A 568 20.61 -47.80 -1.00
N SER A 569 21.74 -48.12 -0.37
CA SER A 569 21.93 -49.34 0.44
C SER A 569 21.04 -49.42 1.69
N GLY A 570 20.56 -48.30 2.22
CA GLY A 570 19.64 -48.29 3.36
C GLY A 570 18.26 -48.86 3.04
N LEU A 571 17.79 -48.74 1.79
CA LEU A 571 16.43 -49.12 1.38
C LEU A 571 16.20 -50.64 1.32
N THR A 572 17.27 -51.46 1.28
CA THR A 572 17.17 -52.93 1.27
C THR A 572 17.13 -53.56 2.66
N ALA A 573 17.40 -52.79 3.72
CA ALA A 573 17.42 -53.27 5.12
C ALA A 573 16.13 -52.93 5.91
N VAL A 574 15.13 -52.38 5.23
CA VAL A 574 13.91 -51.79 5.80
C VAL A 574 12.91 -52.87 6.26
N ASN A 575 12.23 -52.66 7.39
CA ASN A 575 11.19 -53.56 7.87
C ASN A 575 9.96 -53.55 6.94
N TRP A 576 9.64 -54.72 6.38
CA TRP A 576 8.61 -54.87 5.36
C TRP A 576 7.18 -54.66 5.87
N TRP A 577 6.89 -54.97 7.15
CA TRP A 577 5.55 -54.76 7.73
C TRP A 577 5.22 -53.27 7.83
N TRP A 578 6.17 -52.46 8.31
CA TRP A 578 6.02 -51.01 8.32
C TRP A 578 6.01 -50.43 6.91
N THR A 579 6.80 -50.98 5.98
CA THR A 579 6.74 -50.61 4.55
C THR A 579 5.35 -50.85 3.95
N ALA A 580 4.70 -51.97 4.28
CA ALA A 580 3.33 -52.25 3.87
C ALA A 580 2.33 -51.26 4.50
N ALA A 581 2.55 -50.82 5.74
CA ALA A 581 1.75 -49.77 6.37
C ALA A 581 1.92 -48.40 5.67
N VAL A 582 3.14 -48.04 5.23
CA VAL A 582 3.40 -46.84 4.42
C VAL A 582 2.69 -46.93 3.07
N ALA A 583 2.75 -48.09 2.39
CA ALA A 583 2.06 -48.31 1.12
C ALA A 583 0.53 -48.24 1.26
N LEU A 584 -0.04 -48.84 2.30
CA LEU A 584 -1.48 -48.79 2.60
C LEU A 584 -1.94 -47.37 2.92
N ALA A 585 -1.18 -46.63 3.74
CA ALA A 585 -1.43 -45.22 4.02
C ALA A 585 -1.37 -44.36 2.74
N SER A 586 -0.38 -44.60 1.86
CA SER A 586 -0.29 -43.96 0.54
C SER A 586 -1.54 -44.21 -0.30
N VAL A 587 -2.00 -45.45 -0.44
CA VAL A 587 -3.24 -45.79 -1.16
C VAL A 587 -4.46 -45.11 -0.54
N ALA A 588 -4.55 -45.05 0.79
CA ALA A 588 -5.63 -44.37 1.50
C ALA A 588 -5.68 -42.85 1.25
N THR A 589 -4.55 -42.20 0.91
CA THR A 589 -4.54 -40.75 0.59
C THR A 589 -5.47 -40.42 -0.57
N TYR A 590 -5.60 -41.28 -1.58
CA TYR A 590 -6.49 -41.03 -2.72
C TYR A 590 -7.97 -41.07 -2.34
N VAL A 591 -8.34 -41.87 -1.34
CA VAL A 591 -9.69 -41.90 -0.77
C VAL A 591 -9.95 -40.62 0.03
N ALA A 592 -9.00 -40.19 0.86
CA ALA A 592 -9.12 -38.96 1.66
C ALA A 592 -9.13 -37.68 0.79
N ALA A 593 -8.33 -37.65 -0.28
CA ALA A 593 -8.35 -36.58 -1.28
C ALA A 593 -9.68 -36.56 -2.07
N ALA A 594 -10.29 -37.71 -2.35
CA ALA A 594 -11.64 -37.78 -2.93
C ALA A 594 -12.73 -37.30 -1.96
N MET A 595 -12.62 -37.60 -0.66
CA MET A 595 -13.49 -37.01 0.39
C MET A 595 -13.36 -35.49 0.44
N ALA A 596 -12.13 -34.99 0.39
CA ALA A 596 -11.83 -33.57 0.39
C ALA A 596 -12.42 -32.85 -0.84
N LEU A 597 -12.32 -33.44 -2.04
CA LEU A 597 -12.87 -32.84 -3.26
C LEU A 597 -14.41 -32.84 -3.28
N ASP A 598 -15.06 -33.96 -2.92
CA ASP A 598 -16.53 -34.09 -2.94
C ASP A 598 -17.22 -33.12 -1.95
N GLY A 599 -16.63 -32.88 -0.78
CA GLY A 599 -17.22 -32.00 0.23
C GLY A 599 -17.36 -30.51 -0.16
N PHE A 600 -16.57 -30.02 -1.13
CA PHE A 600 -16.68 -28.65 -1.66
C PHE A 600 -17.39 -28.57 -3.02
N VAL A 601 -18.03 -29.66 -3.46
CA VAL A 601 -18.75 -29.75 -4.73
C VAL A 601 -20.26 -29.87 -4.46
N PRO A 602 -21.13 -29.08 -5.12
CA PRO A 602 -22.58 -29.14 -4.88
C PRO A 602 -23.22 -30.41 -5.44
N GLU A 603 -22.72 -30.91 -6.57
CA GLU A 603 -23.19 -32.15 -7.20
C GLU A 603 -22.82 -33.42 -6.40
N LYS A 604 -23.38 -34.57 -6.80
CA LYS A 604 -22.97 -35.89 -6.30
C LYS A 604 -21.88 -36.47 -7.21
N LEU A 605 -20.64 -36.56 -6.74
CA LEU A 605 -19.57 -37.17 -7.53
C LEU A 605 -19.62 -38.71 -7.47
N SER A 606 -19.17 -39.36 -8.54
CA SER A 606 -19.09 -40.81 -8.62
C SER A 606 -17.78 -41.32 -8.02
N TRP A 607 -17.89 -41.98 -6.87
CA TRP A 607 -16.77 -42.25 -5.96
C TRP A 607 -15.52 -42.83 -6.62
N GLY A 608 -15.68 -43.89 -7.43
CA GLY A 608 -14.57 -44.51 -8.16
C GLY A 608 -13.86 -43.57 -9.14
N ARG A 609 -14.60 -42.71 -9.86
CA ARG A 609 -14.02 -41.71 -10.78
C ARG A 609 -13.33 -40.58 -10.01
N THR A 610 -13.83 -40.22 -8.83
CA THR A 610 -13.23 -39.19 -7.99
C THR A 610 -11.91 -39.66 -7.40
N ILE A 611 -11.84 -40.91 -6.92
CA ILE A 611 -10.57 -41.54 -6.50
C ILE A 611 -9.62 -41.63 -7.71
N LEU A 612 -10.12 -42.05 -8.88
CA LEU A 612 -9.31 -42.17 -10.09
C LEU A 612 -8.75 -40.82 -10.57
N SER A 613 -9.47 -39.70 -10.37
CA SER A 613 -8.95 -38.36 -10.69
C SER A 613 -7.88 -37.89 -9.70
N GLN A 614 -7.94 -38.31 -8.42
CA GLN A 614 -6.87 -38.02 -7.46
C GLN A 614 -5.62 -38.88 -7.74
N VAL A 615 -5.80 -40.13 -8.19
CA VAL A 615 -4.71 -40.96 -8.70
C VAL A 615 -4.12 -40.33 -9.97
N ALA A 616 -4.94 -39.87 -10.92
CA ALA A 616 -4.47 -39.17 -12.12
C ALA A 616 -3.71 -37.86 -11.82
N ALA A 617 -4.00 -37.21 -10.69
CA ALA A 617 -3.32 -35.98 -10.28
C ALA A 617 -1.85 -36.20 -9.88
N SER A 618 -1.47 -37.39 -9.37
CA SER A 618 -0.08 -37.69 -8.95
C SER A 618 0.90 -37.56 -10.12
N PHE A 619 0.51 -38.07 -11.30
CA PHE A 619 1.28 -37.98 -12.54
C PHE A 619 1.49 -36.51 -12.96
N VAL A 620 0.44 -35.68 -12.90
CA VAL A 620 0.52 -34.28 -13.31
C VAL A 620 1.37 -33.44 -12.32
N THR A 621 1.39 -33.81 -11.03
CA THR A 621 2.30 -33.17 -10.06
C THR A 621 3.79 -33.47 -10.27
N LEU A 622 4.17 -34.46 -11.08
CA LEU A 622 5.57 -34.68 -11.46
C LEU A 622 6.08 -33.64 -12.48
N VAL A 623 5.20 -33.12 -13.34
CA VAL A 623 5.57 -32.23 -14.46
C VAL A 623 5.22 -30.76 -14.17
N ALA A 624 4.19 -30.50 -13.37
CA ALA A 624 3.82 -29.16 -12.93
C ALA A 624 4.47 -28.78 -11.58
N PRO A 625 4.66 -27.48 -11.29
CA PRO A 625 4.92 -27.03 -9.92
C PRO A 625 3.82 -27.52 -8.97
N ALA A 626 4.19 -27.96 -7.77
CA ALA A 626 3.29 -28.68 -6.85
C ALA A 626 1.93 -28.00 -6.62
N ALA A 627 1.93 -26.66 -6.48
CA ALA A 627 0.72 -25.86 -6.25
C ALA A 627 -0.24 -25.72 -7.47
N VAL A 628 0.13 -26.24 -8.65
CA VAL A 628 -0.62 -26.02 -9.91
C VAL A 628 -1.17 -27.32 -10.51
N GLY A 629 -0.44 -28.44 -10.41
CA GLY A 629 -0.78 -29.70 -11.07
C GLY A 629 -2.15 -30.26 -10.68
N GLY A 630 -2.34 -30.61 -9.41
CA GLY A 630 -3.60 -31.16 -8.91
C GLY A 630 -4.80 -30.20 -9.05
N VAL A 631 -4.56 -28.88 -8.95
CA VAL A 631 -5.59 -27.85 -9.15
C VAL A 631 -6.13 -27.89 -10.59
N ALA A 632 -5.27 -28.07 -11.59
CA ALA A 632 -5.67 -28.18 -12.99
C ALA A 632 -6.46 -29.47 -13.25
N VAL A 633 -6.00 -30.62 -12.75
CA VAL A 633 -6.69 -31.92 -12.90
C VAL A 633 -8.06 -31.90 -12.24
N ASN A 634 -8.16 -31.47 -10.98
CA ASN A 634 -9.45 -31.44 -10.26
C ASN A 634 -10.42 -30.45 -10.91
N THR A 635 -9.95 -29.30 -11.39
CA THR A 635 -10.80 -28.34 -12.13
C THR A 635 -11.36 -29.00 -13.40
N ARG A 636 -10.50 -29.68 -14.16
CA ARG A 636 -10.88 -30.25 -15.45
C ARG A 636 -11.78 -31.48 -15.31
N TYR A 637 -11.56 -32.33 -14.29
CA TYR A 637 -12.46 -33.40 -13.90
C TYR A 637 -13.88 -32.89 -13.56
N LEU A 638 -13.99 -31.81 -12.79
CA LEU A 638 -15.29 -31.20 -12.48
C LEU A 638 -15.98 -30.61 -13.71
N GLN A 639 -15.23 -29.98 -14.62
CA GLN A 639 -15.77 -29.51 -15.91
C GLN A 639 -16.35 -30.67 -16.74
N ARG A 640 -15.65 -31.82 -16.81
CA ARG A 640 -16.14 -33.03 -17.48
C ARG A 640 -17.32 -33.71 -16.77
N THR A 641 -17.44 -33.50 -15.46
CA THR A 641 -18.61 -33.91 -14.66
C THR A 641 -19.80 -32.95 -14.83
N GLY A 642 -19.70 -31.95 -15.72
CA GLY A 642 -20.79 -31.04 -16.07
C GLY A 642 -20.81 -29.70 -15.31
N LEU A 643 -19.88 -29.47 -14.37
CA LEU A 643 -19.84 -28.18 -13.66
C LEU A 643 -19.34 -27.07 -14.59
N PRO A 644 -20.02 -25.90 -14.66
CA PRO A 644 -19.53 -24.74 -15.39
C PRO A 644 -18.09 -24.38 -14.97
N THR A 645 -17.26 -23.91 -15.90
CA THR A 645 -15.84 -23.58 -15.65
C THR A 645 -15.61 -22.71 -14.40
N ARG A 646 -16.46 -21.69 -14.18
CA ARG A 646 -16.40 -20.85 -12.98
C ARG A 646 -16.74 -21.63 -11.69
N ALA A 647 -17.64 -22.60 -11.76
CA ALA A 647 -18.03 -23.45 -10.64
C ALA A 647 -16.93 -24.49 -10.29
N ALA A 648 -16.32 -25.11 -11.30
CA ALA A 648 -15.20 -26.03 -11.10
C ALA A 648 -13.97 -25.34 -10.47
N VAL A 649 -13.55 -24.20 -11.04
CA VAL A 649 -12.42 -23.40 -10.55
C VAL A 649 -12.63 -22.92 -9.11
N THR A 650 -13.86 -22.57 -8.74
CA THR A 650 -14.18 -22.09 -7.39
C THR A 650 -14.38 -23.21 -6.37
N ALA A 651 -14.89 -24.38 -6.76
CA ALA A 651 -14.93 -25.54 -5.86
C ALA A 651 -13.51 -25.99 -5.46
N VAL A 652 -12.62 -26.16 -6.44
CA VAL A 652 -11.21 -26.53 -6.18
C VAL A 652 -10.47 -25.40 -5.43
N GLY A 653 -10.74 -24.14 -5.77
CA GLY A 653 -10.20 -23.01 -5.02
C GLY A 653 -10.67 -22.97 -3.56
N ALA A 654 -11.93 -23.32 -3.28
CA ALA A 654 -12.47 -23.41 -1.92
C ALA A 654 -11.77 -24.53 -1.13
N GLN A 655 -11.62 -25.71 -1.74
CA GLN A 655 -10.86 -26.85 -1.19
C GLN A 655 -9.43 -26.44 -0.81
N GLN A 656 -8.73 -25.70 -1.67
CA GLN A 656 -7.34 -25.27 -1.41
C GLN A 656 -7.25 -24.20 -0.30
N ILE A 657 -8.18 -23.26 -0.21
CA ILE A 657 -8.22 -22.29 0.90
C ILE A 657 -8.55 -23.00 2.22
N MET A 658 -9.51 -23.92 2.22
CA MET A 658 -9.86 -24.66 3.43
C MET A 658 -8.75 -25.63 3.86
N GLY A 659 -8.08 -26.28 2.91
CA GLY A 659 -6.88 -27.08 3.15
C GLY A 659 -5.75 -26.26 3.77
N LEU A 660 -5.50 -25.03 3.30
CA LEU A 660 -4.52 -24.13 3.92
C LEU A 660 -4.90 -23.75 5.36
N VAL A 661 -6.18 -23.44 5.62
CA VAL A 661 -6.68 -23.16 6.99
C VAL A 661 -6.52 -24.39 7.88
N GLN A 662 -6.90 -25.57 7.40
CA GLN A 662 -6.73 -26.85 8.09
C GLN A 662 -5.26 -27.19 8.35
N HIS A 663 -4.36 -26.90 7.42
CA HIS A 663 -2.91 -27.14 7.57
C HIS A 663 -2.33 -26.27 8.67
N LEU A 664 -2.67 -24.97 8.69
CA LEU A 664 -2.28 -24.04 9.76
C LEU A 664 -2.89 -24.43 11.12
N LEU A 665 -4.14 -24.90 11.14
CA LEU A 665 -4.78 -25.42 12.35
C LEU A 665 -4.10 -26.69 12.87
N LEU A 666 -3.69 -27.62 12.01
CA LEU A 666 -2.93 -28.80 12.45
C LEU A 666 -1.53 -28.43 12.95
N ILE A 667 -0.84 -27.45 12.35
CA ILE A 667 0.43 -26.93 12.88
C ILE A 667 0.21 -26.36 14.29
N LEU A 668 -0.86 -25.59 14.51
CA LEU A 668 -1.18 -25.04 15.83
C LEU A 668 -1.53 -26.14 16.83
N ILE A 669 -2.40 -27.08 16.46
CA ILE A 669 -2.88 -28.17 17.34
C ILE A 669 -1.72 -29.09 17.72
N PHE A 670 -0.98 -29.63 16.74
CA PHE A 670 0.16 -30.51 17.04
C PHE A 670 1.35 -29.75 17.66
N GLY A 671 1.53 -28.46 17.36
CA GLY A 671 2.51 -27.61 18.04
C GLY A 671 2.19 -27.40 19.52
N VAL A 672 0.92 -27.14 19.86
CA VAL A 672 0.47 -27.06 21.26
C VAL A 672 0.55 -28.42 21.95
N ILE A 673 0.14 -29.52 21.30
CA ILE A 673 0.25 -30.88 21.86
C ILE A 673 1.71 -31.26 22.11
N ALA A 674 2.61 -31.03 21.15
CA ALA A 674 4.04 -31.29 21.31
C ALA A 674 4.69 -30.40 22.38
N GLY A 675 4.24 -29.14 22.52
CA GLY A 675 4.73 -28.20 23.55
C GLY A 675 4.11 -28.37 24.94
N SER A 676 3.02 -29.13 25.08
CA SER A 676 2.36 -29.43 26.37
C SER A 676 2.52 -30.88 26.84
N SER A 677 2.95 -31.78 25.95
CA SER A 677 3.44 -33.12 26.30
C SER A 677 4.81 -33.00 26.98
N GLY A 678 4.80 -32.66 28.27
CA GLY A 678 5.98 -32.28 29.08
C GLY A 678 6.99 -33.40 29.39
N ASP A 679 7.41 -34.17 28.39
CA ASP A 679 8.56 -35.05 28.47
C ASP A 679 9.84 -34.21 28.41
N ASN A 680 10.46 -33.98 29.57
CA ASN A 680 11.52 -32.99 29.79
C ASN A 680 12.90 -33.38 29.21
N SER A 681 12.93 -34.18 28.14
CA SER A 681 14.13 -34.46 27.32
C SER A 681 14.47 -33.32 26.33
N GLY A 682 13.68 -32.24 26.31
CA GLY A 682 13.90 -31.02 25.51
C GLY A 682 13.61 -29.73 26.27
N GLY A 683 14.56 -29.26 27.09
CA GLY A 683 14.43 -27.99 27.79
C GLY A 683 14.38 -26.79 26.84
N GLY A 684 13.36 -25.94 26.96
CA GLY A 684 13.17 -24.78 26.08
C GLY A 684 11.80 -24.11 26.19
N SER A 685 11.46 -23.52 27.33
CA SER A 685 10.18 -22.84 27.60
C SER A 685 9.87 -21.63 26.69
N HIS A 686 10.81 -21.18 25.86
CA HIS A 686 10.61 -20.16 24.83
C HIS A 686 10.10 -20.72 23.48
N ALA A 687 10.08 -22.04 23.30
CA ALA A 687 9.88 -22.69 22.00
C ALA A 687 8.43 -22.74 21.48
N SER A 688 7.43 -22.24 22.23
CA SER A 688 6.03 -22.17 21.77
C SER A 688 5.65 -20.78 21.26
N SER A 689 5.90 -19.74 22.04
CA SER A 689 5.66 -18.34 21.64
C SER A 689 6.61 -17.90 20.53
N ALA A 690 7.91 -18.20 20.64
CA ALA A 690 8.89 -17.80 19.64
C ALA A 690 8.71 -18.54 18.29
N THR A 691 8.24 -19.79 18.29
CA THR A 691 7.98 -20.53 17.04
C THR A 691 6.67 -20.11 16.37
N LEU A 692 5.60 -19.88 17.14
CA LEU A 692 4.37 -19.28 16.60
C LEU A 692 4.64 -17.87 16.06
N ILE A 693 5.43 -17.05 16.77
CA ILE A 693 5.90 -15.75 16.26
C ILE A 693 6.76 -15.94 15.01
N ALA A 694 7.69 -16.90 14.97
CA ALA A 694 8.51 -17.16 13.78
C ALA A 694 7.68 -17.63 12.58
N ILE A 695 6.65 -18.46 12.78
CA ILE A 695 5.74 -18.93 11.71
C ILE A 695 4.84 -17.79 11.25
N ILE A 696 4.30 -16.97 12.16
CA ILE A 696 3.52 -15.77 11.82
C ILE A 696 4.40 -14.73 11.11
N LEU A 697 5.64 -14.53 11.56
CA LEU A 697 6.59 -13.59 10.97
C LEU A 697 7.13 -14.11 9.63
N ALA A 698 7.30 -15.42 9.45
CA ALA A 698 7.64 -16.04 8.16
C ALA A 698 6.46 -15.99 7.17
N LEU A 699 5.23 -16.25 7.62
CA LEU A 699 4.02 -16.11 6.81
C LEU A 699 3.77 -14.63 6.46
N ALA A 700 4.02 -13.72 7.39
CA ALA A 700 4.02 -12.30 7.14
C ALA A 700 5.13 -11.92 6.14
N LEU A 701 6.36 -12.44 6.28
CA LEU A 701 7.46 -12.28 5.31
C LEU A 701 7.14 -12.85 3.93
N LEU A 702 6.34 -13.92 3.85
CA LEU A 702 5.87 -14.49 2.59
C LEU A 702 4.79 -13.63 1.95
N VAL A 703 3.77 -13.21 2.71
CA VAL A 703 2.74 -12.25 2.28
C VAL A 703 3.37 -10.91 1.87
N LEU A 704 4.39 -10.47 2.62
CA LEU A 704 5.24 -9.34 2.33
C LEU A 704 5.99 -9.52 1.02
N LEU A 705 6.68 -10.64 0.80
CA LEU A 705 7.45 -10.91 -0.42
C LEU A 705 6.54 -10.92 -1.65
N ILE A 706 5.42 -11.65 -1.55
CA ILE A 706 4.34 -11.71 -2.55
C ILE A 706 3.83 -10.31 -2.86
N ALA A 707 3.61 -9.48 -1.84
CA ALA A 707 3.19 -8.10 -2.03
C ALA A 707 4.35 -7.22 -2.57
N THR A 708 5.59 -7.44 -2.16
CA THR A 708 6.72 -6.51 -2.38
C THR A 708 7.04 -6.41 -3.85
N ILE A 709 7.15 -7.59 -4.46
CA ILE A 709 7.53 -7.79 -5.84
C ILE A 709 6.29 -7.54 -6.71
N PRO A 710 6.20 -6.43 -7.48
CA PRO A 710 4.95 -6.05 -8.14
C PRO A 710 4.47 -7.00 -9.24
N GLN A 711 5.34 -7.91 -9.69
CA GLN A 711 5.02 -9.04 -10.56
C GLN A 711 4.36 -10.16 -9.77
N LEU A 712 5.04 -10.71 -8.76
CA LEU A 712 4.55 -11.77 -7.85
C LEU A 712 3.19 -11.39 -7.24
N ARG A 713 3.00 -10.10 -6.96
CA ARG A 713 1.77 -9.49 -6.49
C ARG A 713 0.63 -9.44 -7.49
N ARG A 714 0.90 -8.99 -8.73
CA ARG A 714 -0.12 -8.95 -9.79
C ARG A 714 -0.49 -10.34 -10.25
N PHE A 715 0.49 -11.24 -10.28
CA PHE A 715 0.33 -12.68 -10.47
C PHE A 715 -0.60 -13.24 -9.38
N ALA A 716 -0.26 -13.08 -8.10
CA ALA A 716 -1.09 -13.50 -6.97
C ALA A 716 -2.51 -12.91 -7.06
N VAL A 717 -2.68 -11.59 -7.13
CA VAL A 717 -4.02 -10.99 -7.10
C VAL A 717 -4.86 -11.30 -8.35
N ASN A 718 -4.27 -11.35 -9.56
CA ASN A 718 -5.04 -11.71 -10.75
C ASN A 718 -5.36 -13.21 -10.83
N ARG A 719 -4.62 -14.08 -10.11
CA ARG A 719 -4.96 -15.49 -9.94
C ARG A 719 -5.99 -15.69 -8.82
N LEU A 720 -5.82 -15.01 -7.68
CA LEU A 720 -6.63 -15.16 -6.46
C LEU A 720 -7.97 -14.43 -6.52
N ARG A 721 -8.07 -13.23 -7.10
CA ARG A 721 -9.35 -12.49 -7.19
C ARG A 721 -10.46 -13.28 -7.90
N PRO A 722 -10.25 -13.92 -9.07
CA PRO A 722 -11.29 -14.72 -9.71
C PRO A 722 -11.53 -16.08 -9.02
N LEU A 723 -10.59 -16.59 -8.22
CA LEU A 723 -10.84 -17.71 -7.32
C LEU A 723 -11.77 -17.26 -6.18
N VAL A 724 -11.32 -16.32 -5.34
CA VAL A 724 -12.00 -15.92 -4.10
C VAL A 724 -13.39 -15.31 -4.33
N ALA A 725 -13.58 -14.55 -5.41
CA ALA A 725 -14.87 -13.89 -5.69
C ALA A 725 -16.05 -14.86 -5.87
N GLY A 726 -15.79 -16.10 -6.34
CA GLY A 726 -16.82 -17.15 -6.41
C GLY A 726 -16.75 -18.19 -5.29
N ILE A 727 -15.66 -18.22 -4.51
CA ILE A 727 -15.52 -19.09 -3.33
C ILE A 727 -16.38 -18.59 -2.16
N LEU A 728 -16.44 -17.27 -1.94
CA LEU A 728 -17.07 -16.73 -0.72
C LEU A 728 -18.55 -17.09 -0.56
N PRO A 729 -19.41 -17.00 -1.60
CA PRO A 729 -20.78 -17.51 -1.53
C PRO A 729 -20.81 -19.04 -1.30
N ARG A 730 -19.95 -19.79 -1.99
CA ARG A 730 -19.91 -21.26 -1.94
C ARG A 730 -19.51 -21.82 -0.58
N LEU A 731 -18.63 -21.14 0.15
CA LEU A 731 -18.33 -21.51 1.54
C LEU A 731 -19.54 -21.29 2.45
N MET A 732 -20.40 -20.33 2.13
CA MET A 732 -21.68 -20.08 2.82
C MET A 732 -22.71 -21.15 2.45
N ASP A 733 -22.82 -21.52 1.17
CA ASP A 733 -23.70 -22.60 0.67
C ASP A 733 -23.29 -23.98 1.23
N VAL A 734 -21.99 -24.25 1.37
CA VAL A 734 -21.45 -25.47 1.98
C VAL A 734 -21.60 -25.44 3.51
N ALA A 735 -21.52 -24.28 4.16
CA ALA A 735 -21.82 -24.15 5.60
C ALA A 735 -23.29 -24.45 5.94
N GLN A 736 -24.21 -24.25 5.00
CA GLN A 736 -25.62 -24.68 5.13
C GLN A 736 -25.80 -26.20 4.99
N ASN A 737 -24.77 -26.93 4.54
CA ASN A 737 -24.81 -28.38 4.28
C ASN A 737 -23.82 -29.13 5.20
N PRO A 738 -24.16 -29.33 6.50
CA PRO A 738 -23.20 -29.80 7.51
C PRO A 738 -22.57 -31.15 7.18
N ILE A 739 -23.28 -32.06 6.51
CA ILE A 739 -22.75 -33.38 6.09
C ILE A 739 -21.67 -33.21 5.01
N LYS A 740 -21.84 -32.29 4.05
CA LYS A 740 -20.83 -32.02 3.01
C LYS A 740 -19.61 -31.30 3.59
N LEU A 741 -19.84 -30.31 4.46
CA LEU A 741 -18.77 -29.64 5.20
C LEU A 741 -17.96 -30.63 6.06
N ALA A 742 -18.62 -31.53 6.79
CA ALA A 742 -17.96 -32.59 7.56
C ALA A 742 -17.18 -33.57 6.67
N ARG A 743 -17.71 -33.98 5.50
CA ARG A 743 -17.01 -34.85 4.54
C ARG A 743 -15.76 -34.17 3.96
N GLY A 744 -15.87 -32.90 3.58
CA GLY A 744 -14.77 -32.12 3.00
C GLY A 744 -13.65 -31.84 4.01
N LEU A 745 -14.01 -31.29 5.18
CA LEU A 745 -13.06 -31.05 6.28
C LEU A 745 -12.43 -32.35 6.78
N GLY A 746 -13.25 -33.37 7.04
CA GLY A 746 -12.80 -34.70 7.43
C GLY A 746 -11.83 -35.29 6.42
N GLY A 747 -12.14 -35.19 5.11
CA GLY A 747 -11.24 -35.59 4.03
C GLY A 747 -9.88 -34.89 4.09
N THR A 748 -9.85 -33.56 4.26
CA THR A 748 -8.59 -32.80 4.36
C THR A 748 -7.77 -33.15 5.61
N VAL A 749 -8.42 -33.35 6.77
CA VAL A 749 -7.76 -33.77 8.01
C VAL A 749 -7.22 -35.20 7.90
N ILE A 750 -8.03 -36.15 7.42
CA ILE A 750 -7.60 -37.54 7.20
C ILE A 750 -6.45 -37.60 6.20
N LEU A 751 -6.49 -36.83 5.11
CA LEU A 751 -5.40 -36.75 4.12
C LEU A 751 -4.09 -36.29 4.77
N SER A 752 -4.14 -35.24 5.60
CA SER A 752 -2.99 -34.75 6.34
C SER A 752 -2.44 -35.79 7.32
N LEU A 753 -3.32 -36.43 8.10
CA LEU A 753 -2.95 -37.46 9.07
C LEU A 753 -2.37 -38.71 8.40
N LEU A 754 -2.84 -39.10 7.22
CA LEU A 754 -2.31 -40.24 6.46
C LEU A 754 -0.89 -39.97 5.95
N TYR A 755 -0.58 -38.75 5.49
CA TYR A 755 0.81 -38.40 5.14
C TYR A 755 1.73 -38.34 6.37
N ILE A 756 1.27 -37.78 7.49
CA ILE A 756 2.02 -37.79 8.76
C ILE A 756 2.29 -39.23 9.21
N PHE A 757 1.27 -40.09 9.18
CA PHE A 757 1.40 -41.51 9.51
C PHE A 757 2.31 -42.25 8.54
N ALA A 758 2.26 -41.97 7.23
CA ALA A 758 3.16 -42.57 6.25
C ALA A 758 4.62 -42.14 6.48
N LEU A 759 4.89 -40.91 6.94
CA LEU A 759 6.24 -40.49 7.33
C LEU A 759 6.67 -41.19 8.63
N TRP A 760 5.81 -41.21 9.66
CA TRP A 760 6.07 -41.88 10.93
C TRP A 760 6.33 -43.38 10.74
N ALA A 761 5.49 -44.08 9.99
CA ALA A 761 5.68 -45.48 9.64
C ALA A 761 6.94 -45.70 8.78
N SER A 762 7.37 -44.74 7.96
CA SER A 762 8.66 -44.82 7.25
C SER A 762 9.86 -44.71 8.19
N ILE A 763 9.74 -43.96 9.28
CA ILE A 763 10.75 -43.92 10.35
C ILE A 763 10.76 -45.25 11.10
N GLN A 764 9.60 -45.79 11.48
CA GLN A 764 9.51 -47.13 12.11
C GLN A 764 10.03 -48.25 11.19
N ALA A 765 9.92 -48.09 9.87
CA ALA A 765 10.43 -49.04 8.88
C ALA A 765 11.97 -49.00 8.76
N ALA A 766 12.56 -47.81 8.88
CA ALA A 766 14.01 -47.61 8.80
C ALA A 766 14.74 -47.68 10.17
N ALA A 767 14.00 -47.81 11.27
CA ALA A 767 14.55 -47.85 12.62
C ALA A 767 15.14 -49.22 12.98
N THR A 768 16.47 -49.28 13.15
CA THR A 768 17.17 -50.40 13.81
C THR A 768 17.28 -50.23 15.33
N ASP A 769 17.17 -48.98 15.82
CA ASP A 769 17.41 -48.64 17.23
C ASP A 769 16.12 -48.30 18.00
N ASP A 770 16.08 -48.80 19.24
CA ASP A 770 14.98 -48.67 20.21
C ASP A 770 14.71 -47.22 20.69
N ARG A 771 15.54 -46.25 20.25
CA ARG A 771 15.31 -44.80 20.41
C ARG A 771 14.53 -44.19 19.25
N ALA A 772 14.87 -44.55 18.01
CA ALA A 772 14.19 -44.04 16.82
C ALA A 772 12.72 -44.52 16.79
N ALA A 773 12.49 -45.76 17.20
CA ALA A 773 11.16 -46.38 17.32
C ALA A 773 10.20 -45.67 18.31
N LYS A 774 10.69 -44.74 19.14
CA LYS A 774 9.92 -44.03 20.19
C LYS A 774 9.64 -42.56 19.85
N ILE A 775 9.87 -42.12 18.62
CA ILE A 775 9.61 -40.73 18.22
C ILE A 775 8.11 -40.41 18.31
N ASN A 776 7.78 -39.34 19.07
CA ASN A 776 6.40 -38.92 19.31
C ASN A 776 5.72 -38.49 18.00
N PHE A 777 4.54 -39.06 17.72
CA PHE A 777 3.73 -38.75 16.54
C PHE A 777 3.44 -37.25 16.39
N ALA A 778 3.25 -36.51 17.50
CA ALA A 778 3.03 -35.06 17.46
C ALA A 778 4.26 -34.29 16.96
N VAL A 779 5.49 -34.76 17.26
CA VAL A 779 6.73 -34.18 16.75
C VAL A 779 6.87 -34.46 15.25
N VAL A 780 6.57 -35.69 14.81
CA VAL A 780 6.57 -36.05 13.37
C VAL A 780 5.47 -35.29 12.62
N ALA A 781 4.33 -35.01 13.24
CA ALA A 781 3.29 -34.15 12.69
C ALA A 781 3.77 -32.72 12.45
N VAL A 782 4.37 -32.07 13.46
CA VAL A 782 4.94 -30.71 13.32
C VAL A 782 6.06 -30.69 12.27
N VAL A 783 6.96 -31.68 12.30
CA VAL A 783 8.04 -31.82 11.31
C VAL A 783 7.48 -31.96 9.89
N PHE A 784 6.53 -32.87 9.65
CA PHE A 784 5.93 -33.03 8.32
C PHE A 784 5.24 -31.74 7.87
N LEU A 785 4.35 -31.17 8.68
CA LEU A 785 3.54 -30.01 8.29
C LEU A 785 4.40 -28.77 8.02
N THR A 786 5.50 -28.58 8.74
CA THR A 786 6.43 -27.46 8.51
C THR A 786 7.39 -27.72 7.36
N ALA A 787 8.00 -28.90 7.27
CA ALA A 787 8.94 -29.26 6.19
C ALA A 787 8.24 -29.39 4.83
N GLN A 788 7.03 -29.95 4.77
CA GLN A 788 6.23 -30.03 3.55
C GLN A 788 5.84 -28.64 3.04
N ALA A 789 5.53 -27.70 3.94
CA ALA A 789 5.29 -26.31 3.58
C ALA A 789 6.58 -25.65 3.07
N ALA A 790 7.68 -25.72 3.82
CA ALA A 790 8.97 -25.12 3.45
C ALA A 790 9.52 -25.65 2.10
N GLY A 791 9.53 -26.97 1.91
CA GLY A 791 9.97 -27.61 0.68
C GLY A 791 9.12 -27.26 -0.54
N SER A 792 7.81 -27.00 -0.35
CA SER A 792 6.91 -26.57 -1.43
C SER A 792 7.12 -25.12 -1.91
N ILE A 793 7.91 -24.31 -1.18
CA ILE A 793 8.30 -22.95 -1.60
C ILE A 793 9.33 -23.02 -2.74
N VAL A 794 10.13 -24.10 -2.79
CA VAL A 794 11.04 -24.36 -3.90
C VAL A 794 10.20 -24.67 -5.15
N PRO A 795 10.32 -23.91 -6.26
CA PRO A 795 9.45 -24.04 -7.42
C PRO A 795 9.84 -25.22 -8.35
N THR A 796 10.38 -26.30 -7.79
CA THR A 796 10.68 -27.53 -8.55
C THR A 796 9.40 -28.30 -8.89
N PRO A 797 9.37 -29.04 -10.01
CA PRO A 797 8.30 -30.00 -10.28
C PRO A 797 8.16 -30.97 -9.10
N GLY A 798 6.93 -31.24 -8.66
CA GLY A 798 6.64 -32.10 -7.49
C GLY A 798 7.24 -31.67 -6.13
N GLY A 799 7.78 -30.45 -6.03
CA GLY A 799 8.54 -29.99 -4.85
C GLY A 799 9.84 -30.78 -4.62
N VAL A 800 10.30 -31.51 -5.64
CA VAL A 800 11.41 -32.46 -5.53
C VAL A 800 12.74 -31.75 -5.23
N GLY A 801 13.58 -32.37 -4.40
CA GLY A 801 14.79 -31.81 -3.81
C GLY A 801 14.50 -30.94 -2.59
N GLY A 802 13.54 -30.01 -2.72
CA GLY A 802 13.12 -29.10 -1.64
C GLY A 802 12.42 -29.80 -0.49
N VAL A 803 11.46 -30.68 -0.79
CA VAL A 803 10.68 -31.43 0.21
C VAL A 803 11.56 -32.51 0.88
N GLU A 804 12.38 -33.22 0.12
CA GLU A 804 13.34 -34.20 0.63
C GLU A 804 14.33 -33.55 1.62
N GLY A 805 15.01 -32.48 1.20
CA GLY A 805 15.98 -31.78 2.04
C GLY A 805 15.35 -31.15 3.29
N ALA A 806 14.14 -30.58 3.17
CA ALA A 806 13.42 -30.02 4.31
C ALA A 806 12.99 -31.11 5.31
N LEU A 807 12.51 -32.26 4.85
CA LEU A 807 12.11 -33.37 5.73
C LEU A 807 13.31 -34.00 6.43
N ILE A 808 14.41 -34.27 5.70
CA ILE A 808 15.63 -34.82 6.30
C ILE A 808 16.19 -33.85 7.34
N GLY A 809 16.37 -32.57 6.98
CA GLY A 809 16.89 -31.54 7.89
C GLY A 809 16.02 -31.30 9.13
N ALA A 810 14.69 -31.38 8.99
CA ALA A 810 13.79 -31.24 10.13
C ALA A 810 13.75 -32.50 11.02
N LEU A 811 13.90 -33.70 10.45
CA LEU A 811 14.00 -34.95 11.22
C LEU A 811 15.34 -35.10 11.96
N THR A 812 16.46 -34.62 11.40
CA THR A 812 17.74 -34.58 12.13
C THR A 812 17.75 -33.47 13.18
N THR A 813 17.24 -32.27 12.87
CA THR A 813 17.28 -31.11 13.79
C THR A 813 16.27 -31.22 14.93
N PHE A 814 15.00 -31.48 14.63
CA PHE A 814 13.90 -31.49 15.62
C PHE A 814 13.52 -32.91 16.06
N GLY A 815 13.57 -33.88 15.14
CA GLY A 815 13.37 -35.30 15.46
C GLY A 815 14.58 -35.97 16.12
N ARG A 816 15.77 -35.35 16.09
CA ARG A 816 17.04 -35.88 16.60
C ARG A 816 17.41 -37.26 16.03
N LEU A 817 16.95 -37.58 14.83
CA LEU A 817 17.28 -38.82 14.14
C LEU A 817 18.68 -38.73 13.50
N ASP A 818 19.36 -39.87 13.35
CA ASP A 818 20.57 -39.95 12.52
C ASP A 818 20.29 -39.55 11.07
N THR A 819 21.28 -38.98 10.38
CA THR A 819 21.15 -38.50 9.01
C THR A 819 20.93 -39.63 8.00
N GLY A 820 21.55 -40.79 8.19
CA GLY A 820 21.32 -41.98 7.35
C GLY A 820 19.92 -42.57 7.55
N LEU A 821 19.46 -42.65 8.80
CA LEU A 821 18.10 -43.09 9.14
C LEU A 821 17.05 -42.13 8.59
N ALA A 822 17.20 -40.82 8.84
CA ALA A 822 16.29 -39.79 8.33
C ALA A 822 16.24 -39.77 6.79
N THR A 823 17.40 -39.92 6.12
CA THR A 823 17.46 -40.04 4.65
C THR A 823 16.72 -41.28 4.17
N THR A 824 16.95 -42.44 4.78
CA THR A 824 16.29 -43.71 4.40
C THR A 824 14.77 -43.63 4.58
N ALA A 825 14.31 -43.08 5.72
CA ALA A 825 12.89 -42.89 6.00
C ALA A 825 12.22 -41.91 5.02
N VAL A 826 12.86 -40.79 4.68
CA VAL A 826 12.32 -39.80 3.72
C VAL A 826 12.33 -40.33 2.29
N LEU A 827 13.37 -41.06 1.88
CA LEU A 827 13.41 -41.73 0.58
C LEU A 827 12.33 -42.80 0.46
N LEU A 828 12.11 -43.62 1.49
CA LEU A 828 11.02 -44.61 1.54
C LEU A 828 9.64 -43.94 1.47
N PHE A 829 9.43 -42.90 2.28
CA PHE A 829 8.20 -42.11 2.27
C PHE A 829 7.91 -41.54 0.87
N ARG A 830 8.89 -40.91 0.22
CA ARG A 830 8.73 -40.32 -1.12
C ARG A 830 8.63 -41.38 -2.23
N LEU A 831 9.31 -42.52 -2.08
CA LEU A 831 9.15 -43.66 -2.99
C LEU A 831 7.69 -44.14 -2.99
N MET A 832 7.08 -44.33 -1.81
CA MET A 832 5.72 -44.85 -1.68
C MET A 832 4.61 -43.82 -1.94
N THR A 833 4.83 -42.54 -1.61
CA THR A 833 3.80 -41.48 -1.69
C THR A 833 3.89 -40.57 -2.91
N PHE A 834 5.06 -40.47 -3.55
CA PHE A 834 5.28 -39.59 -4.70
C PHE A 834 5.68 -40.36 -5.96
N TRP A 835 6.66 -41.27 -5.90
CA TRP A 835 7.19 -41.94 -7.10
C TRP A 835 6.38 -43.16 -7.57
N LEU A 836 6.14 -44.14 -6.68
CA LEU A 836 5.35 -45.34 -6.98
C LEU A 836 3.97 -45.00 -7.58
N PRO A 837 3.23 -43.98 -7.09
CA PRO A 837 1.92 -43.64 -7.64
C PRO A 837 1.93 -42.92 -8.99
N VAL A 838 3.09 -42.53 -9.54
CA VAL A 838 3.17 -41.91 -10.90
C VAL A 838 2.70 -42.89 -11.97
N LEU A 839 3.04 -44.17 -11.85
CA LEU A 839 2.68 -45.21 -12.82
C LEU A 839 1.16 -45.47 -12.89
N PRO A 840 0.46 -45.81 -11.79
CA PRO A 840 -1.00 -45.89 -11.80
C PRO A 840 -1.65 -44.52 -12.08
N GLY A 841 -1.01 -43.41 -11.71
CA GLY A 841 -1.45 -42.05 -12.07
C GLY A 841 -1.47 -41.79 -13.57
N TRP A 842 -0.44 -42.21 -14.30
CA TRP A 842 -0.37 -42.13 -15.76
C TRP A 842 -1.42 -43.01 -16.43
N ILE A 843 -1.62 -44.24 -15.92
CA ILE A 843 -2.67 -45.15 -16.39
C ILE A 843 -4.06 -44.52 -16.17
N ALA A 844 -4.32 -43.99 -14.97
CA ALA A 844 -5.57 -43.32 -14.61
C ALA A 844 -5.82 -42.08 -15.47
N TYR A 845 -4.83 -41.21 -15.63
CA TYR A 845 -4.90 -40.00 -16.44
C TYR A 845 -5.25 -40.32 -17.90
N ASN A 846 -4.57 -41.32 -18.49
CA ASN A 846 -4.85 -41.75 -19.86
C ASN A 846 -6.21 -42.43 -20.00
N TYR A 847 -6.62 -43.26 -19.05
CA TYR A 847 -7.93 -43.91 -19.02
C TYR A 847 -9.07 -42.88 -18.97
N MET A 848 -8.98 -41.90 -18.05
CA MET A 848 -9.99 -40.84 -17.92
C MET A 848 -9.99 -39.92 -19.14
N THR A 849 -8.82 -39.55 -19.66
CA THR A 849 -8.73 -38.74 -20.90
C THR A 849 -9.37 -39.45 -22.09
N ARG A 850 -9.12 -40.76 -22.28
CA ARG A 850 -9.74 -41.58 -23.33
C ARG A 850 -11.26 -41.71 -23.20
N ARG A 851 -11.80 -41.57 -21.98
CA ARG A 851 -13.24 -41.56 -21.70
C ARG A 851 -13.88 -40.17 -21.71
N GLY A 852 -13.10 -39.11 -21.95
CA GLY A 852 -13.58 -37.73 -21.83
C GLY A 852 -13.90 -37.29 -20.40
N GLU A 853 -13.44 -38.04 -19.40
CA GLU A 853 -13.55 -37.72 -17.97
C GLU A 853 -12.44 -36.75 -17.50
N LEU A 854 -11.45 -36.51 -18.38
CA LEU A 854 -10.45 -35.42 -18.35
C LEU A 854 -10.30 -34.78 -19.75
#